data_AF-A0AAD7XIT0-F1
#
_entry.id   AF-A0AAD7XIT0-F1
#
_cell.length_a   1.000
_cell.length_b   1.000
_cell.length_c   1.000
_cell.angle_alpha   90.00
_cell.angle_beta   90.00
_cell.angle_gamma   90.00
#
_symmetry.space_group_name_H-M   'P 1'
#
loop_
_entity.id
_entity.type
_entity.pdbx_description
1 polymer ?
#
loop_
_entity_poly.entity_id
_entity_poly.type
_entity_poly.pdbx_seq_one_letter_code
_entity_poly.pdbx_strand_id
1 'polypeptide(L)'
;MSNQTRRRQGAPKADQKKGKGVHVQDERFGDRPAPSRLGGFAKIIYFLLLAGGIYYYCSHMLWEKPQPVDVPEEDAFLAPVQVRELPGRGMGVIATKDIQRGELVLREKPLFVVPNRVSMSPGAVLLASLATLSPRQRASYYNLSYVNFPTGIPPDTDAFNEELALAIFQTNAVSAGSQGVGIFPRMARLNHGCSSAFNVIYTWRDGEGVLVVHALKPIKQGEELLTTYTDTKRPRHVRRQFLREHYGFECQCSVCSLPDDLSARSDERLTGMADLYTKFSSWQHEHVSGKEAIAAAISIWRLGEEGYWSERGQLAADVAHVAAAHSDVSAVREWAALAQRWYAYELGADSPQAQEMGRIAGQPELHAAWASAALGGTIDEGDRDYRSLDMAVASSSDVLILALGVVLAAVYLFRDQLFAASKPKSVPVTASKASNGSGNPRDFVAKMKEGKKRIVIFYGSQTGTAEEYAIRLAKEAKQKFGLASLVCDPEEYDFENLDQVPEDCCVFFVMATYGEGEPTDNAVTLCQNLSDDSFEFSNGEHKLPGLKYVVFGLGNRTYEHYNLIARNVDADLQKMGATRIGERGEGDDDRSMEEDYLEWKDGMWEEFARVMGVEEGQGADSPDFVVTEVSEHPPEKVYLGELSARALTRSKGIHDAKNPYPAPITVARELFAPGGDRNCIHVELNTENSGITYQHGDHVGVWPSNPEVEVERLLRALGLYEKKDTVINIESLDPALAKVPFPVPTTYVTVLRHYIDISAVAGRQILGVLSKFAPTPEAEAFLKNLSANKEEYNNIVTHGCLKLGEVLQVAAGNDIKATPGPENTTAWNIPFDIIVSSIPRLQPRYYSISSSPKLYPHSIHVTCVVLKYESIENSLVKTRWVYGTGSNFLLNLKFAAEGQQSPLVDSEENPDKVFFPKYAVEGPRGAYKSETTYKVPIHVRRSTFRLPTNPKSPVIMIGPGTGVAPFRGFVQERVAMARRTIEKNGPEGLADWGNIRLYYGCRSSKQDFLYSEEWPEYAKELHGKFTMRCAFSRETFKPDGSKIYVQDLLWEDREAIADAILNGRGYIYVCGDARNMAKSVEETFCRILGEAKGGSAEVEGAAEVKLLKERSRFLSDVWS
;
A
#
# COMPACT_ATOMS: atom_id res chain seq x y z
N MET A 1 64.25 8.28 -22.70
CA MET A 1 65.03 7.06 -23.00
C MET A 1 64.03 5.96 -23.33
N SER A 2 63.70 5.80 -24.63
CA SER A 2 64.14 4.69 -25.51
C SER A 2 63.59 3.33 -25.03
N ASN A 3 62.80 2.57 -25.78
CA ASN A 3 62.94 2.27 -27.20
C ASN A 3 61.65 1.69 -27.82
N GLN A 4 61.53 1.95 -29.11
CA GLN A 4 60.66 1.31 -30.12
C GLN A 4 60.98 -0.21 -30.21
N THR A 5 60.29 -1.11 -30.92
CA THR A 5 60.10 -1.13 -32.38
C THR A 5 59.39 -2.42 -32.85
N ARG A 6 58.45 -2.27 -33.80
CA ARG A 6 58.18 -3.03 -35.05
C ARG A 6 57.94 -4.57 -35.12
N ARG A 7 56.73 -4.90 -35.63
CA ARG A 7 56.37 -5.46 -36.97
C ARG A 7 57.27 -6.56 -37.60
N ARG A 8 56.64 -7.70 -37.98
CA ARG A 8 56.37 -8.23 -39.37
C ARG A 8 56.08 -9.76 -39.33
N GLN A 9 54.92 -10.18 -39.84
CA GLN A 9 54.66 -10.87 -41.14
C GLN A 9 55.22 -12.31 -41.29
N GLY A 10 54.34 -13.24 -41.67
CA GLY A 10 54.72 -14.53 -42.27
C GLY A 10 53.59 -15.56 -42.33
N ALA A 11 52.75 -15.52 -43.36
CA ALA A 11 52.09 -16.72 -43.95
C ALA A 11 53.16 -17.52 -44.76
N PRO A 12 52.96 -18.75 -45.33
CA PRO A 12 51.73 -19.25 -46.01
C PRO A 12 51.54 -20.80 -46.10
N LYS A 13 50.59 -21.20 -46.98
CA LYS A 13 50.32 -22.50 -47.66
C LYS A 13 49.16 -23.32 -47.06
N ALA A 14 47.99 -23.42 -47.70
CA ALA A 14 47.59 -23.96 -49.01
C ALA A 14 47.34 -25.48 -48.99
N ASP A 15 46.10 -25.91 -49.22
CA ASP A 15 45.85 -26.92 -50.25
C ASP A 15 44.41 -26.94 -50.80
N GLN A 16 44.32 -27.37 -52.06
CA GLN A 16 43.18 -27.29 -52.99
C GLN A 16 42.30 -28.56 -53.01
N LYS A 17 41.03 -28.42 -53.44
CA LYS A 17 40.40 -29.05 -54.65
C LYS A 17 38.88 -28.82 -54.63
N LYS A 18 38.30 -28.10 -55.62
CA LYS A 18 37.76 -28.56 -56.94
C LYS A 18 36.55 -29.50 -56.78
N GLY A 19 35.38 -29.31 -57.40
CA GLY A 19 34.90 -28.29 -58.36
C GLY A 19 33.69 -28.80 -59.18
N LYS A 20 33.22 -27.92 -60.09
CA LYS A 20 32.22 -28.05 -61.19
C LYS A 20 30.76 -27.76 -60.78
N GLY A 21 29.99 -26.85 -61.39
CA GLY A 21 30.02 -26.21 -62.72
C GLY A 21 28.76 -26.64 -63.52
N VAL A 22 28.04 -25.89 -64.38
CA VAL A 22 28.22 -24.63 -65.13
C VAL A 22 26.87 -24.29 -65.88
N HIS A 23 26.66 -22.99 -66.18
CA HIS A 23 25.83 -22.29 -67.22
C HIS A 23 24.29 -22.43 -67.28
N VAL A 24 23.48 -21.34 -67.19
CA VAL A 24 23.28 -20.11 -68.01
C VAL A 24 22.48 -20.34 -69.29
N GLN A 25 21.27 -19.75 -69.35
CA GLN A 25 20.79 -19.00 -70.51
C GLN A 25 19.66 -18.01 -70.13
N ASP A 26 19.83 -16.79 -70.63
CA ASP A 26 18.91 -15.66 -70.67
C ASP A 26 17.92 -15.83 -71.85
N GLU A 27 16.67 -15.36 -71.73
CA GLU A 27 16.05 -14.37 -72.63
C GLU A 27 14.56 -14.08 -72.31
N ARG A 28 14.35 -12.84 -71.84
CA ARG A 28 13.31 -11.83 -72.17
C ARG A 28 11.91 -12.23 -72.65
N PHE A 29 10.90 -11.71 -71.94
CA PHE A 29 9.75 -10.83 -72.34
C PHE A 29 8.82 -10.85 -71.11
N GLY A 30 8.18 -9.80 -70.59
CA GLY A 30 7.88 -8.43 -70.97
C GLY A 30 6.71 -8.00 -70.06
N ASP A 31 6.75 -6.76 -69.58
CA ASP A 31 5.64 -5.97 -69.00
C ASP A 31 4.93 -6.33 -67.67
N ARG A 32 5.34 -5.57 -66.63
CA ARG A 32 4.54 -4.81 -65.62
C ARG A 32 3.62 -5.56 -64.61
N PRO A 33 3.20 -4.95 -63.46
CA PRO A 33 3.25 -3.52 -63.10
C PRO A 33 3.69 -3.15 -61.66
N ALA A 34 4.05 -1.87 -61.52
CA ALA A 34 3.69 -0.98 -60.42
C ALA A 34 3.45 0.43 -61.05
N PRO A 35 2.88 1.46 -60.41
CA PRO A 35 2.07 1.54 -59.19
C PRO A 35 0.81 2.45 -59.34
N SER A 36 0.03 2.58 -58.26
CA SER A 36 -0.69 3.80 -57.85
C SER A 36 -2.11 4.13 -58.39
N ARG A 37 -2.86 4.75 -57.45
CA ARG A 37 -3.96 5.73 -57.60
C ARG A 37 -5.39 5.24 -57.87
N LEU A 38 -6.20 5.43 -56.81
CA LEU A 38 -7.32 6.38 -56.76
C LEU A 38 -8.28 6.42 -57.95
N GLY A 39 -9.55 6.15 -57.64
CA GLY A 39 -10.56 7.20 -57.80
C GLY A 39 -11.85 6.76 -58.46
N GLY A 40 -12.95 7.04 -57.78
CA GLY A 40 -14.21 7.26 -58.47
C GLY A 40 -15.47 7.08 -57.65
N PHE A 41 -15.61 7.73 -56.49
CA PHE A 41 -16.88 8.39 -56.10
C PHE A 41 -16.72 9.40 -54.95
N ALA A 42 -15.55 10.03 -54.84
CA ALA A 42 -15.45 11.38 -54.29
C ALA A 42 -15.67 12.37 -55.44
N LYS A 43 -16.94 12.61 -55.81
CA LYS A 43 -17.35 13.78 -56.62
C LYS A 43 -18.86 14.09 -56.66
N ILE A 44 -19.67 13.59 -55.72
CA ILE A 44 -21.10 14.01 -55.60
C ILE A 44 -21.50 14.50 -54.19
N ILE A 45 -20.63 14.46 -53.18
CA ILE A 45 -20.90 15.13 -51.88
C ILE A 45 -19.77 16.11 -51.53
N TYR A 46 -19.38 16.91 -52.53
CA TYR A 46 -18.57 18.12 -52.35
C TYR A 46 -19.21 19.33 -53.08
N PHE A 47 -20.50 19.23 -53.42
CA PHE A 47 -21.26 20.32 -54.06
C PHE A 47 -22.65 20.60 -53.42
N LEU A 48 -22.91 20.03 -52.23
CA LEU A 48 -23.97 20.51 -51.33
C LEU A 48 -23.42 21.05 -49.99
N LEU A 49 -22.10 21.22 -49.89
CA LEU A 49 -21.44 21.90 -48.76
C LEU A 49 -20.49 22.99 -49.28
N LEU A 50 -21.01 23.84 -50.17
CA LEU A 50 -20.38 25.07 -50.64
C LEU A 50 -21.42 26.19 -50.66
N ALA A 51 -21.74 26.71 -49.46
CA ALA A 51 -22.14 28.10 -49.23
C ALA A 51 -22.17 28.33 -47.72
N GLY A 52 -21.08 28.91 -47.17
CA GLY A 52 -21.05 29.28 -45.76
C GLY A 52 -19.67 29.37 -45.10
N GLY A 53 -18.57 29.26 -45.85
CA GLY A 53 -17.25 29.63 -45.38
C GLY A 53 -16.71 30.78 -46.21
N ILE A 54 -16.81 32.00 -45.70
CA ILE A 54 -15.85 33.11 -45.73
C ILE A 54 -16.57 34.28 -45.06
N TYR A 55 -16.37 34.43 -43.76
CA TYR A 55 -15.80 35.67 -43.26
C TYR A 55 -15.23 35.40 -41.86
N TYR A 56 -14.00 35.83 -41.67
CA TYR A 56 -13.52 36.34 -40.39
C TYR A 56 -12.93 35.38 -39.36
N TYR A 57 -11.71 34.95 -39.67
CA TYR A 57 -10.62 35.28 -38.75
C TYR A 57 -10.39 36.80 -38.84
N CYS A 58 -10.97 37.57 -37.92
CA CYS A 58 -10.47 38.86 -37.42
C CYS A 58 -11.43 39.48 -36.39
N SER A 59 -10.84 40.23 -35.45
CA SER A 59 -11.45 41.23 -34.56
C SER A 59 -12.62 40.83 -33.63
N HIS A 60 -12.25 40.76 -32.35
CA HIS A 60 -12.85 41.48 -31.23
C HIS A 60 -14.32 41.26 -30.80
N MET A 61 -14.43 41.01 -29.49
CA MET A 61 -15.26 41.74 -28.52
C MET A 61 -16.49 42.48 -29.08
N LEU A 62 -17.68 42.11 -28.61
CA LEU A 62 -18.43 42.87 -27.60
C LEU A 62 -19.77 42.15 -27.37
N TRP A 63 -20.11 41.99 -26.10
CA TRP A 63 -21.46 41.70 -25.65
C TRP A 63 -22.35 42.94 -25.88
N GLU A 64 -23.50 42.77 -26.53
CA GLU A 64 -24.72 43.48 -26.13
C GLU A 64 -25.89 42.50 -26.04
N LYS A 65 -26.77 42.77 -25.08
CA LYS A 65 -27.75 41.86 -24.47
C LYS A 65 -28.91 41.44 -25.39
N PRO A 66 -29.56 40.29 -25.10
CA PRO A 66 -30.60 39.70 -25.94
C PRO A 66 -32.01 40.26 -25.66
N GLN A 67 -32.88 40.14 -26.65
CA GLN A 67 -34.34 39.99 -26.48
C GLN A 67 -34.84 38.85 -27.40
N PRO A 68 -35.93 38.17 -27.02
CA PRO A 68 -36.00 36.70 -27.03
C PRO A 68 -36.62 36.15 -28.31
N VAL A 69 -36.19 34.93 -28.68
CA VAL A 69 -36.95 34.07 -29.59
C VAL A 69 -36.98 32.67 -28.97
N ASP A 70 -38.20 32.17 -28.82
CA ASP A 70 -38.58 30.87 -28.24
C ASP A 70 -37.76 29.70 -28.80
N VAL A 71 -37.24 28.88 -27.88
CA VAL A 71 -36.70 27.54 -28.15
C VAL A 71 -37.64 26.52 -27.50
N PRO A 72 -38.02 25.41 -28.18
CA PRO A 72 -39.06 24.49 -27.71
C PRO A 72 -38.63 23.66 -26.47
N GLU A 73 -39.63 23.25 -25.69
CA GLU A 73 -39.56 22.40 -24.49
C GLU A 73 -38.71 21.12 -24.67
N GLU A 74 -37.50 21.05 -24.11
CA GLU A 74 -36.81 19.78 -23.80
C GLU A 74 -37.17 19.25 -22.40
N ASP A 75 -38.41 19.51 -21.98
CA ASP A 75 -38.86 19.39 -20.59
C ASP A 75 -40.03 18.44 -20.37
N ALA A 76 -40.21 17.50 -21.28
CA ALA A 76 -41.19 16.45 -21.12
C ALA A 76 -40.50 15.20 -20.55
N PHE A 77 -40.71 14.94 -19.27
CA PHE A 77 -40.46 13.65 -18.63
C PHE A 77 -41.42 12.61 -19.26
N LEU A 78 -41.20 12.26 -20.53
CA LEU A 78 -42.07 11.37 -21.28
C LEU A 78 -41.55 9.95 -21.18
N ALA A 79 -42.33 9.18 -20.41
CA ALA A 79 -42.50 7.73 -20.38
C ALA A 79 -41.22 6.86 -20.51
N PRO A 80 -40.90 6.06 -19.48
CA PRO A 80 -41.91 5.39 -18.64
C PRO A 80 -41.94 5.76 -17.15
N VAL A 81 -41.50 6.96 -16.73
CA VAL A 81 -41.30 7.26 -15.30
C VAL A 81 -41.87 8.60 -14.84
N GLN A 82 -41.98 8.83 -13.53
CA GLN A 82 -42.33 10.11 -12.89
C GLN A 82 -41.63 10.22 -11.53
N VAL A 83 -41.05 11.38 -11.19
CA VAL A 83 -40.53 11.65 -9.83
C VAL A 83 -41.68 12.03 -8.89
N ARG A 84 -41.74 11.42 -7.71
CA ARG A 84 -42.72 11.73 -6.66
C ARG A 84 -42.06 11.72 -5.28
N GLU A 85 -42.61 12.50 -4.36
CA GLU A 85 -42.26 12.38 -2.95
C GLU A 85 -42.87 11.09 -2.38
N LEU A 86 -42.04 10.30 -1.72
CA LEU A 86 -42.39 9.01 -1.13
C LEU A 86 -42.19 9.11 0.39
N PRO A 87 -43.23 8.81 1.19
CA PRO A 87 -43.17 8.93 2.65
C PRO A 87 -41.96 8.19 3.23
N GLY A 88 -41.12 8.91 3.98
CA GLY A 88 -39.92 8.36 4.62
C GLY A 88 -38.76 8.00 3.69
N ARG A 89 -38.89 8.24 2.37
CA ARG A 89 -37.87 7.92 1.35
C ARG A 89 -37.47 9.12 0.49
N GLY A 90 -38.04 10.30 0.75
CA GLY A 90 -37.76 11.52 -0.01
C GLY A 90 -38.29 11.42 -1.45
N MET A 91 -37.60 12.05 -2.39
CA MET A 91 -38.00 12.04 -3.80
C MET A 91 -37.53 10.75 -4.49
N GLY A 92 -38.47 9.92 -4.94
CA GLY A 92 -38.21 8.68 -5.69
C GLY A 92 -38.79 8.70 -7.10
N VAL A 93 -38.39 7.71 -7.92
CA VAL A 93 -38.89 7.55 -9.30
C VAL A 93 -39.90 6.40 -9.35
N ILE A 94 -41.08 6.65 -9.91
CA ILE A 94 -42.18 5.69 -10.06
C ILE A 94 -42.45 5.40 -11.53
N ALA A 95 -42.73 4.15 -11.89
CA ALA A 95 -43.13 3.74 -13.23
C ALA A 95 -44.53 4.27 -13.58
N THR A 96 -44.68 4.93 -14.74
CA THR A 96 -45.96 5.45 -15.25
C THR A 96 -46.70 4.48 -16.17
N LYS A 97 -46.01 3.43 -16.62
CA LYS A 97 -46.55 2.26 -17.34
C LYS A 97 -45.79 1.01 -16.92
N ASP A 98 -46.24 -0.16 -17.35
CA ASP A 98 -45.45 -1.39 -17.25
C ASP A 98 -44.15 -1.24 -18.08
N ILE A 99 -43.01 -1.49 -17.44
CA ILE A 99 -41.67 -1.44 -18.03
C ILE A 99 -41.18 -2.88 -18.21
N GLN A 100 -40.75 -3.22 -19.41
CA GLN A 100 -40.20 -4.54 -19.69
C GLN A 100 -38.76 -4.66 -19.22
N ARG A 101 -38.33 -5.88 -18.91
CA ARG A 101 -36.93 -6.17 -18.61
C ARG A 101 -36.04 -5.81 -19.82
N GLY A 102 -34.96 -5.08 -19.55
CA GLY A 102 -34.03 -4.52 -20.54
C GLY A 102 -34.51 -3.24 -21.22
N GLU A 103 -35.70 -2.73 -20.90
CA GLU A 103 -36.17 -1.46 -21.46
C GLU A 103 -35.29 -0.30 -20.93
N LEU A 104 -34.89 0.60 -21.83
CA LEU A 104 -34.19 1.83 -21.49
C LEU A 104 -35.18 2.78 -20.80
N VAL A 105 -34.88 3.13 -19.55
CA VAL A 105 -35.74 3.93 -18.68
C VAL A 105 -35.32 5.39 -18.65
N LEU A 106 -34.01 5.65 -18.58
CA LEU A 106 -33.46 7.00 -18.49
C LEU A 106 -32.20 7.10 -19.36
N ARG A 107 -32.04 8.23 -20.04
CA ARG A 107 -30.80 8.63 -20.71
C ARG A 107 -30.50 10.08 -20.35
N GLU A 108 -29.34 10.32 -19.76
CA GLU A 108 -29.01 11.59 -19.13
C GLU A 108 -27.56 12.02 -19.37
N LYS A 109 -27.39 13.26 -19.85
CA LYS A 109 -26.09 13.95 -19.83
C LYS A 109 -25.81 14.48 -18.43
N PRO A 110 -24.55 14.49 -17.98
CA PRO A 110 -24.21 15.10 -16.70
C PRO A 110 -24.47 16.61 -16.74
N LEU A 111 -24.80 17.22 -15.59
CA LEU A 111 -24.76 18.68 -15.46
C LEU A 111 -23.33 19.19 -15.70
N PHE A 112 -22.37 18.51 -15.10
CA PHE A 112 -20.94 18.69 -15.28
C PHE A 112 -20.22 17.42 -14.82
N VAL A 113 -18.97 17.27 -15.24
CA VAL A 113 -18.07 16.19 -14.80
C VAL A 113 -16.87 16.82 -14.11
N VAL A 114 -16.58 16.36 -12.90
CA VAL A 114 -15.37 16.72 -12.17
C VAL A 114 -14.29 15.69 -12.49
N PRO A 115 -13.14 16.10 -13.06
CA PRO A 115 -12.08 15.16 -13.40
C PRO A 115 -11.46 14.55 -12.14
N ASN A 116 -10.92 13.33 -12.27
CA ASN A 116 -10.29 12.61 -11.15
C ASN A 116 -9.05 13.30 -10.55
N ARG A 117 -8.55 14.36 -11.19
CA ARG A 117 -7.44 15.19 -10.71
C ARG A 117 -7.79 16.66 -10.86
N VAL A 118 -7.76 17.39 -9.76
CA VAL A 118 -8.04 18.83 -9.71
C VAL A 118 -6.91 19.56 -8.99
N SER A 119 -6.60 20.78 -9.41
CA SER A 119 -5.54 21.64 -8.84
C SER A 119 -6.05 22.66 -7.82
N MET A 120 -7.36 22.67 -7.57
CA MET A 120 -8.06 23.58 -6.67
C MET A 120 -8.78 22.77 -5.58
N SER A 121 -9.24 23.44 -4.52
CA SER A 121 -10.07 22.80 -3.50
C SER A 121 -11.34 22.22 -4.13
N PRO A 122 -11.87 21.08 -3.64
CA PRO A 122 -13.10 20.48 -4.17
C PRO A 122 -14.27 21.47 -4.21
N GLY A 123 -14.49 22.26 -3.15
CA GLY A 123 -15.52 23.31 -3.11
C GLY A 123 -15.37 24.34 -4.23
N ALA A 124 -14.16 24.83 -4.47
CA ALA A 124 -13.90 25.83 -5.53
C ALA A 124 -14.11 25.27 -6.95
N VAL A 125 -13.76 23.99 -7.20
CA VAL A 125 -14.03 23.33 -8.49
C VAL A 125 -15.53 23.19 -8.73
N LEU A 126 -16.27 22.84 -7.68
CA LEU A 126 -17.73 22.69 -7.76
C LEU A 126 -18.40 24.04 -8.01
N LEU A 127 -18.03 25.08 -7.28
CA LEU A 127 -18.55 26.43 -7.52
C LEU A 127 -18.23 26.93 -8.94
N ALA A 128 -17.01 26.72 -9.43
CA ALA A 128 -16.64 27.06 -10.79
C ALA A 128 -17.51 26.30 -11.81
N SER A 129 -17.75 25.01 -11.59
CA SER A 129 -18.60 24.18 -12.44
C SER A 129 -20.06 24.65 -12.42
N LEU A 130 -20.60 24.94 -11.24
CA LEU A 130 -21.96 25.46 -11.03
C LEU A 130 -22.17 26.85 -11.65
N ALA A 131 -21.12 27.69 -11.68
CA ALA A 131 -21.16 29.00 -12.31
C ALA A 131 -21.38 28.91 -13.83
N THR A 132 -20.93 27.82 -14.48
CA THR A 132 -21.15 27.58 -15.92
C THR A 132 -22.56 27.10 -16.27
N LEU A 133 -23.34 26.65 -15.29
CA LEU A 133 -24.69 26.13 -15.50
C LEU A 133 -25.73 27.25 -15.67
N SER A 134 -26.76 26.97 -16.48
CA SER A 134 -27.96 27.82 -16.53
C SER A 134 -28.66 27.88 -15.16
N PRO A 135 -29.47 28.93 -14.86
CA PRO A 135 -30.19 29.04 -13.60
C PRO A 135 -31.05 27.80 -13.29
N ARG A 136 -31.64 27.20 -14.34
CA ARG A 136 -32.47 26.01 -14.25
C ARG A 136 -31.67 24.75 -13.90
N GLN A 137 -30.51 24.54 -14.53
CA GLN A 137 -29.60 23.44 -14.22
C GLN A 137 -29.01 23.58 -12.81
N ARG A 138 -28.66 24.81 -12.42
CA ARG A 138 -28.17 25.10 -11.07
C ARG A 138 -29.24 24.86 -10.01
N ALA A 139 -30.50 25.27 -10.27
CA ALA A 139 -31.62 24.93 -9.40
C ALA A 139 -31.82 23.41 -9.31
N SER A 140 -31.66 22.68 -10.41
CA SER A 140 -31.72 21.22 -10.40
C SER A 140 -30.63 20.58 -9.53
N TYR A 141 -29.43 21.18 -9.47
CA TYR A 141 -28.34 20.74 -8.59
C TYR A 141 -28.69 20.97 -7.12
N TYR A 142 -29.07 22.21 -6.75
CA TYR A 142 -29.39 22.56 -5.37
C TYR A 142 -30.68 21.91 -4.83
N ASN A 143 -31.48 21.31 -5.71
CA ASN A 143 -32.66 20.53 -5.34
C ASN A 143 -32.34 19.05 -5.06
N LEU A 144 -31.08 18.62 -5.16
CA LEU A 144 -30.65 17.27 -4.81
C LEU A 144 -30.47 17.12 -3.29
N SER A 145 -30.62 15.89 -2.81
CA SER A 145 -30.43 15.57 -1.39
C SER A 145 -28.96 15.71 -1.00
N TYR A 146 -28.69 15.98 0.27
CA TYR A 146 -27.33 15.95 0.79
C TYR A 146 -27.33 15.46 2.23
N VAL A 147 -26.22 14.86 2.63
CA VAL A 147 -25.97 14.37 3.99
C VAL A 147 -24.64 14.92 4.50
N ASN A 148 -24.40 14.82 5.81
CA ASN A 148 -23.15 15.24 6.44
C ASN A 148 -22.79 16.73 6.25
N PHE A 149 -23.79 17.61 6.16
CA PHE A 149 -23.57 19.06 6.11
C PHE A 149 -23.07 19.58 7.47
N PRO A 150 -21.93 20.31 7.54
CA PRO A 150 -21.36 20.76 8.81
C PRO A 150 -22.27 21.72 9.59
N THR A 151 -22.37 21.54 10.90
CA THR A 151 -23.12 22.44 11.78
C THR A 151 -22.29 23.67 12.17
N GLY A 152 -22.93 24.84 12.27
CA GLY A 152 -22.29 26.05 12.79
C GLY A 152 -21.75 27.01 11.73
N ILE A 153 -21.95 26.73 10.44
CA ILE A 153 -21.60 27.65 9.35
C ILE A 153 -22.73 28.68 9.19
N PRO A 154 -22.45 29.99 9.25
CA PRO A 154 -23.46 31.01 9.04
C PRO A 154 -24.06 30.92 7.62
N PRO A 155 -25.41 30.95 7.48
CA PRO A 155 -26.06 31.07 6.18
C PRO A 155 -25.55 32.28 5.38
N ASP A 156 -25.64 32.21 4.06
CA ASP A 156 -25.27 33.29 3.13
C ASP A 156 -23.78 33.69 3.11
N THR A 157 -22.90 32.79 3.57
CA THR A 157 -21.44 32.95 3.45
C THR A 157 -20.87 32.13 2.28
N ASP A 158 -19.71 32.54 1.75
CA ASP A 158 -19.01 31.76 0.71
C ASP A 158 -18.67 30.35 1.19
N ALA A 159 -18.26 30.22 2.46
CA ALA A 159 -18.02 28.92 3.11
C ALA A 159 -19.29 28.05 3.16
N PHE A 160 -20.45 28.63 3.47
CA PHE A 160 -21.73 27.91 3.44
C PHE A 160 -22.05 27.37 2.04
N ASN A 161 -21.83 28.20 1.01
CA ASN A 161 -22.09 27.82 -0.38
C ASN A 161 -21.12 26.73 -0.88
N GLU A 162 -19.83 26.81 -0.51
CA GLU A 162 -18.84 25.79 -0.83
C GLU A 162 -19.17 24.44 -0.19
N GLU A 163 -19.46 24.43 1.11
CA GLU A 163 -19.77 23.21 1.85
C GLU A 163 -21.12 22.61 1.42
N LEU A 164 -22.12 23.44 1.11
CA LEU A 164 -23.40 22.95 0.60
C LEU A 164 -23.23 22.32 -0.78
N ALA A 165 -22.45 22.97 -1.66
CA ALA A 165 -22.14 22.41 -2.96
C ALA A 165 -21.39 21.07 -2.82
N LEU A 166 -20.43 20.97 -1.91
CA LEU A 166 -19.68 19.75 -1.67
C LEU A 166 -20.54 18.61 -1.10
N ALA A 167 -21.39 18.89 -0.11
CA ALA A 167 -22.26 17.89 0.51
C ALA A 167 -23.26 17.30 -0.51
N ILE A 168 -23.84 18.15 -1.37
CA ILE A 168 -24.69 17.72 -2.49
C ILE A 168 -23.89 16.86 -3.47
N PHE A 169 -22.67 17.27 -3.82
CA PHE A 169 -21.84 16.50 -4.73
C PHE A 169 -21.53 15.12 -4.17
N GLN A 170 -21.02 15.04 -2.94
CA GLN A 170 -20.65 13.79 -2.28
C GLN A 170 -21.81 12.80 -2.17
N THR A 171 -23.03 13.30 -2.00
CA THR A 171 -24.23 12.46 -1.86
C THR A 171 -24.72 11.89 -3.19
N ASN A 172 -24.53 12.60 -4.32
CA ASN A 172 -25.20 12.28 -5.59
C ASN A 172 -24.26 11.98 -6.76
N ALA A 173 -22.97 12.23 -6.63
CA ALA A 173 -22.01 12.06 -7.73
C ALA A 173 -21.79 10.57 -8.04
N VAL A 174 -21.75 10.22 -9.33
CA VAL A 174 -21.47 8.86 -9.80
C VAL A 174 -20.40 8.86 -10.89
N SER A 175 -19.73 7.72 -11.07
CA SER A 175 -18.68 7.57 -12.09
C SER A 175 -19.20 7.92 -13.49
N ALA A 176 -18.43 8.76 -14.20
CA ALA A 176 -18.57 9.08 -15.61
C ALA A 176 -17.39 8.49 -16.40
N GLY A 177 -16.99 7.28 -16.03
CA GLY A 177 -15.91 6.53 -16.68
C GLY A 177 -14.57 7.27 -16.66
N SER A 178 -13.91 7.30 -17.81
CA SER A 178 -12.60 7.95 -17.98
C SER A 178 -12.60 9.47 -17.75
N GLN A 179 -13.78 10.11 -17.80
CA GLN A 179 -13.91 11.56 -17.70
C GLN A 179 -13.92 12.07 -16.25
N GLY A 180 -14.16 11.19 -15.27
CA GLY A 180 -14.19 11.53 -13.85
C GLY A 180 -15.52 11.16 -13.19
N VAL A 181 -16.03 12.05 -12.33
CA VAL A 181 -17.28 11.84 -11.59
C VAL A 181 -18.30 12.92 -11.99
N GLY A 182 -19.49 12.49 -12.40
CA GLY A 182 -20.53 13.37 -12.92
C GLY A 182 -21.73 13.49 -11.98
N ILE A 183 -22.50 14.58 -12.17
CA ILE A 183 -23.79 14.80 -11.49
C ILE A 183 -24.93 14.63 -12.48
N PHE A 184 -25.85 13.73 -12.16
CA PHE A 184 -26.97 13.30 -13.01
C PHE A 184 -28.27 13.45 -12.23
N PRO A 185 -28.94 14.62 -12.29
CA PRO A 185 -30.01 14.94 -11.36
C PRO A 185 -31.22 14.01 -11.43
N ARG A 186 -31.53 13.42 -12.60
CA ARG A 186 -32.65 12.49 -12.73
C ARG A 186 -32.26 11.10 -12.23
N MET A 187 -31.06 10.62 -12.53
CA MET A 187 -30.54 9.37 -11.98
C MET A 187 -30.43 9.44 -10.45
N ALA A 188 -30.03 10.59 -9.90
CA ALA A 188 -29.94 10.83 -8.46
C ALA A 188 -31.28 10.72 -7.70
N ARG A 189 -32.42 10.59 -8.41
CA ARG A 189 -33.74 10.31 -7.81
C ARG A 189 -34.05 8.83 -7.66
N LEU A 190 -33.20 7.93 -8.18
CA LEU A 190 -33.35 6.50 -7.99
C LEU A 190 -32.97 6.15 -6.56
N ASN A 191 -33.95 5.71 -5.78
CA ASN A 191 -33.74 5.32 -4.38
C ASN A 191 -33.02 3.97 -4.27
N HIS A 192 -32.47 3.72 -3.08
CA HIS A 192 -31.73 2.50 -2.79
C HIS A 192 -32.61 1.25 -2.60
N GLY A 193 -32.24 0.15 -3.23
CA GLY A 193 -32.71 -1.21 -2.96
C GLY A 193 -31.53 -2.18 -2.75
N CYS A 194 -31.61 -3.02 -1.71
CA CYS A 194 -30.58 -4.04 -1.46
C CYS A 194 -30.84 -5.35 -2.22
N SER A 195 -29.78 -6.00 -2.71
CA SER A 195 -29.82 -7.36 -3.28
C SER A 195 -30.96 -7.52 -4.28
N SER A 196 -31.93 -8.41 -4.05
CA SER A 196 -33.03 -8.63 -4.98
C SER A 196 -34.06 -7.49 -5.04
N ALA A 197 -33.98 -6.46 -4.18
CA ALA A 197 -34.92 -5.35 -4.15
C ALA A 197 -34.69 -4.29 -5.24
N PHE A 198 -33.46 -4.09 -5.73
CA PHE A 198 -33.23 -3.14 -6.81
C PHE A 198 -33.66 -3.74 -8.16
N ASN A 199 -34.24 -2.91 -9.02
CA ASN A 199 -34.91 -3.33 -10.25
C ASN A 199 -34.43 -2.55 -11.49
N VAL A 200 -33.57 -1.55 -11.31
CA VAL A 200 -32.89 -0.84 -12.39
C VAL A 200 -31.39 -0.75 -12.12
N ILE A 201 -30.59 -0.62 -13.18
CA ILE A 201 -29.15 -0.39 -13.11
C ILE A 201 -28.78 0.78 -14.01
N TYR A 202 -27.82 1.60 -13.58
CA TYR A 202 -27.26 2.65 -14.40
C TYR A 202 -25.89 2.27 -14.96
N THR A 203 -25.56 2.77 -16.15
CA THR A 203 -24.28 2.52 -16.82
C THR A 203 -23.85 3.78 -17.55
N TRP A 204 -22.57 4.12 -17.49
CA TRP A 204 -21.98 5.19 -18.28
C TRP A 204 -21.65 4.72 -19.70
N ARG A 205 -21.96 5.54 -20.71
CA ARG A 205 -21.63 5.31 -22.12
C ARG A 205 -20.55 6.28 -22.56
N ASP A 206 -19.28 5.90 -22.42
CA ASP A 206 -18.14 6.76 -22.74
C ASP A 206 -18.19 7.35 -24.16
N GLY A 207 -18.53 6.52 -25.15
CA GLY A 207 -18.62 6.96 -26.56
C GLY A 207 -19.73 7.98 -26.84
N GLU A 208 -20.69 8.13 -25.94
CA GLU A 208 -21.84 9.02 -26.08
C GLU A 208 -21.82 10.19 -25.08
N GLY A 209 -21.03 10.09 -24.01
CA GLY A 209 -21.02 11.08 -22.93
C GLY A 209 -22.33 11.14 -22.14
N VAL A 210 -23.02 10.01 -21.99
CA VAL A 210 -24.31 9.92 -21.28
C VAL A 210 -24.35 8.74 -20.30
N LEU A 211 -25.13 8.90 -19.23
CA LEU A 211 -25.56 7.81 -18.36
C LEU A 211 -26.89 7.26 -18.87
N VAL A 212 -27.01 5.95 -18.95
CA VAL A 212 -28.24 5.24 -19.26
C VAL A 212 -28.70 4.42 -18.07
N VAL A 213 -30.00 4.18 -17.95
CA VAL A 213 -30.60 3.33 -16.92
C VAL A 213 -31.50 2.31 -17.60
N HIS A 214 -31.29 1.03 -17.31
CA HIS A 214 -32.08 -0.07 -17.84
C HIS A 214 -32.81 -0.82 -16.73
N ALA A 215 -33.98 -1.36 -17.05
CA ALA A 215 -34.73 -2.22 -16.14
C ALA A 215 -34.13 -3.62 -16.07
N LEU A 216 -33.66 -4.04 -14.89
CA LEU A 216 -33.16 -5.41 -14.66
C LEU A 216 -34.28 -6.43 -14.48
N LYS A 217 -35.49 -5.97 -14.14
CA LYS A 217 -36.68 -6.79 -13.91
C LYS A 217 -37.88 -6.12 -14.58
N PRO A 218 -38.97 -6.86 -14.88
CA PRO A 218 -40.25 -6.23 -15.20
C PRO A 218 -40.70 -5.35 -14.02
N ILE A 219 -41.10 -4.12 -14.30
CA ILE A 219 -41.56 -3.15 -13.28
C ILE A 219 -42.98 -2.75 -13.63
N LYS A 220 -43.93 -2.94 -12.69
CA LYS A 220 -45.33 -2.62 -12.92
C LYS A 220 -45.62 -1.14 -12.80
N GLN A 221 -46.63 -0.67 -13.52
CA GLN A 221 -47.12 0.69 -13.35
C GLN A 221 -47.39 0.98 -11.86
N GLY A 222 -46.83 2.07 -11.35
CA GLY A 222 -46.95 2.49 -9.95
C GLY A 222 -45.84 1.98 -9.03
N GLU A 223 -44.97 1.07 -9.47
CA GLU A 223 -43.83 0.60 -8.68
C GLU A 223 -42.66 1.60 -8.70
N GLU A 224 -41.89 1.61 -7.62
CA GLU A 224 -40.69 2.42 -7.46
C GLU A 224 -39.50 1.79 -8.20
N LEU A 225 -38.72 2.63 -8.87
CA LEU A 225 -37.46 2.26 -9.48
C LEU A 225 -36.35 2.42 -8.47
N LEU A 226 -35.70 1.31 -8.16
CA LEU A 226 -34.67 1.20 -7.15
C LEU A 226 -33.35 0.79 -7.81
N THR A 227 -32.28 1.51 -7.47
CA THR A 227 -30.89 1.17 -7.78
C THR A 227 -30.15 0.80 -6.49
N THR A 228 -28.89 0.39 -6.56
CA THR A 228 -28.07 0.15 -5.37
C THR A 228 -27.05 1.26 -5.15
N TYR A 229 -26.76 1.57 -3.88
CA TYR A 229 -25.76 2.57 -3.44
C TYR A 229 -24.56 1.90 -2.78
N THR A 230 -24.64 0.59 -2.55
CA THR A 230 -23.64 -0.19 -1.83
C THR A 230 -23.49 -1.56 -2.47
N ASP A 231 -22.48 -2.29 -2.06
CA ASP A 231 -22.27 -3.67 -2.49
C ASP A 231 -23.37 -4.56 -1.93
N THR A 232 -24.17 -5.13 -2.82
CA THR A 232 -25.35 -5.91 -2.46
C THR A 232 -25.03 -7.32 -1.97
N LYS A 233 -23.78 -7.78 -2.14
CA LYS A 233 -23.33 -9.12 -1.71
C LYS A 233 -22.96 -9.18 -0.22
N ARG A 234 -22.90 -8.03 0.47
CA ARG A 234 -22.57 -7.96 1.90
C ARG A 234 -23.76 -8.36 2.79
N PRO A 235 -23.52 -8.84 4.02
CA PRO A 235 -24.58 -9.12 4.98
C PRO A 235 -25.47 -7.91 5.27
N ARG A 236 -26.73 -8.15 5.65
CA ARG A 236 -27.75 -7.11 5.89
C ARG A 236 -27.28 -6.02 6.84
N HIS A 237 -26.62 -6.39 7.95
CA HIS A 237 -26.15 -5.43 8.95
C HIS A 237 -25.07 -4.50 8.38
N VAL A 238 -24.11 -5.03 7.60
CA VAL A 238 -23.05 -4.25 6.95
C VAL A 238 -23.63 -3.26 5.94
N ARG A 239 -24.61 -3.69 5.13
CA ARG A 239 -25.31 -2.82 4.18
C ARG A 239 -26.05 -1.69 4.89
N ARG A 240 -26.80 -1.98 5.96
CA ARG A 240 -27.54 -0.96 6.73
C ARG A 240 -26.62 0.01 7.43
N GLN A 241 -25.49 -0.47 7.98
CA GLN A 241 -24.47 0.38 8.57
C GLN A 241 -23.88 1.36 7.54
N PHE A 242 -23.47 0.87 6.37
CA PHE A 242 -22.95 1.71 5.30
C PHE A 242 -23.94 2.81 4.88
N LEU A 243 -25.21 2.46 4.70
CA LEU A 243 -26.25 3.43 4.32
C LEU A 243 -26.51 4.47 5.43
N ARG A 244 -26.40 4.08 6.70
CA ARG A 244 -26.52 5.01 7.82
C ARG A 244 -25.35 5.98 7.88
N GLU A 245 -24.13 5.51 7.70
CA GLU A 245 -22.91 6.32 7.77
C GLU A 245 -22.74 7.26 6.58
N HIS A 246 -23.01 6.77 5.36
CA HIS A 246 -22.76 7.52 4.13
C HIS A 246 -23.98 8.24 3.56
N TYR A 247 -25.20 7.80 3.89
CA TYR A 247 -26.45 8.37 3.37
C TYR A 247 -27.45 8.74 4.46
N GLY A 248 -27.10 8.60 5.75
CA GLY A 248 -27.91 9.11 6.86
C GLY A 248 -29.28 8.45 7.03
N PHE A 249 -29.53 7.26 6.44
CA PHE A 249 -30.81 6.57 6.59
C PHE A 249 -30.66 5.08 6.85
N GLU A 250 -31.68 4.50 7.47
CA GLU A 250 -31.75 3.06 7.72
C GLU A 250 -32.62 2.38 6.65
N CYS A 251 -32.05 1.44 5.90
CA CYS A 251 -32.77 0.84 4.76
C CYS A 251 -33.95 -0.03 5.21
N GLN A 252 -35.11 0.25 4.62
CA GLN A 252 -36.37 -0.49 4.80
C GLN A 252 -36.87 -1.08 3.46
N CYS A 253 -35.96 -1.48 2.57
CA CYS A 253 -36.36 -2.17 1.33
C CYS A 253 -36.94 -3.56 1.66
N SER A 254 -37.56 -4.21 0.67
CA SER A 254 -38.18 -5.54 0.84
C SER A 254 -37.21 -6.60 1.36
N VAL A 255 -35.91 -6.48 1.07
CA VAL A 255 -34.86 -7.39 1.57
C VAL A 255 -34.43 -7.06 2.99
N CYS A 256 -34.22 -5.78 3.32
CA CYS A 256 -33.81 -5.38 4.68
C CYS A 256 -34.94 -5.49 5.71
N SER A 257 -36.18 -5.53 5.25
CA SER A 257 -37.38 -5.68 6.09
C SER A 257 -37.79 -7.14 6.28
N LEU A 258 -37.03 -8.10 5.73
CA LEU A 258 -37.27 -9.51 5.97
C LEU A 258 -37.08 -9.84 7.46
N PRO A 259 -37.88 -10.78 8.00
CA PRO A 259 -37.59 -11.42 9.29
C PRO A 259 -36.12 -11.84 9.42
N ASP A 260 -35.60 -11.85 10.65
CA ASP A 260 -34.18 -12.08 10.90
C ASP A 260 -33.70 -13.46 10.42
N ASP A 261 -34.54 -14.49 10.53
CA ASP A 261 -34.25 -15.83 10.03
C ASP A 261 -34.16 -15.89 8.50
N LEU A 262 -35.06 -15.20 7.80
CA LEU A 262 -35.04 -15.11 6.34
C LEU A 262 -33.88 -14.25 5.84
N SER A 263 -33.56 -13.19 6.58
CA SER A 263 -32.40 -12.34 6.30
C SER A 263 -31.09 -13.10 6.48
N ALA A 264 -30.94 -13.85 7.56
CA ALA A 264 -29.75 -14.67 7.81
C ALA A 264 -29.55 -15.71 6.70
N ARG A 265 -30.62 -16.37 6.23
CA ARG A 265 -30.54 -17.30 5.09
C ARG A 265 -30.18 -16.59 3.78
N SER A 266 -30.59 -15.35 3.57
CA SER A 266 -30.18 -14.57 2.40
C SER A 266 -28.71 -14.18 2.50
N ASP A 267 -28.25 -13.73 3.67
CA ASP A 267 -26.84 -13.42 3.91
C ASP A 267 -25.95 -14.67 3.71
N GLU A 268 -26.39 -15.85 4.16
CA GLU A 268 -25.69 -17.13 3.94
C GLU A 268 -25.58 -17.50 2.45
N ARG A 269 -26.67 -17.29 1.67
CA ARG A 269 -26.62 -17.46 0.21
C ARG A 269 -25.65 -16.49 -0.46
N LEU A 270 -25.68 -15.22 -0.08
CA LEU A 270 -24.79 -14.18 -0.63
C LEU A 270 -23.32 -14.50 -0.35
N THR A 271 -23.00 -14.94 0.87
CA THR A 271 -21.65 -15.42 1.24
C THR A 271 -21.26 -16.62 0.39
N GLY A 272 -22.11 -17.64 0.29
CA GLY A 272 -21.83 -18.82 -0.53
C GLY A 272 -21.63 -18.49 -2.02
N MET A 273 -22.35 -17.51 -2.56
CA MET A 273 -22.13 -17.02 -3.93
C MET A 273 -20.77 -16.33 -4.08
N ALA A 274 -20.34 -15.54 -3.09
CA ALA A 274 -19.03 -14.88 -3.10
C ALA A 274 -17.87 -15.90 -3.00
N ASP A 275 -18.02 -16.94 -2.18
CA ASP A 275 -17.04 -18.02 -2.05
C ASP A 275 -16.92 -18.82 -3.35
N LEU A 276 -18.05 -19.15 -3.97
CA LEU A 276 -18.08 -19.82 -5.26
C LEU A 276 -17.46 -18.96 -6.37
N TYR A 277 -17.65 -17.65 -6.33
CA TYR A 277 -17.02 -16.74 -7.29
C TYR A 277 -15.51 -16.65 -7.07
N THR A 278 -15.06 -16.63 -5.82
CA THR A 278 -13.63 -16.71 -5.47
C THR A 278 -13.02 -18.00 -6.04
N LYS A 279 -13.69 -19.14 -5.84
CA LYS A 279 -13.31 -20.43 -6.43
C LYS A 279 -13.33 -20.40 -7.97
N PHE A 280 -14.32 -19.76 -8.58
CA PHE A 280 -14.37 -19.59 -10.03
C PHE A 280 -13.18 -18.77 -10.56
N SER A 281 -12.86 -17.66 -9.90
CA SER A 281 -11.78 -16.74 -10.28
C SER A 281 -10.37 -17.33 -10.13
N SER A 282 -10.20 -18.33 -9.25
CA SER A 282 -8.90 -18.98 -9.05
C SER A 282 -8.49 -19.91 -10.20
N TRP A 283 -9.39 -20.23 -11.15
CA TRP A 283 -9.08 -21.00 -12.35
C TRP A 283 -7.95 -20.39 -13.19
N GLN A 284 -7.88 -19.06 -13.23
CA GLN A 284 -6.83 -18.35 -13.98
C GLN A 284 -5.41 -18.61 -13.44
N HIS A 285 -5.30 -19.18 -12.24
CA HIS A 285 -4.06 -19.49 -11.53
C HIS A 285 -3.80 -21.01 -11.46
N GLU A 286 -4.57 -21.82 -12.21
CA GLU A 286 -4.53 -23.31 -12.23
C GLU A 286 -4.82 -23.99 -10.87
N HIS A 287 -5.39 -23.26 -9.91
CA HIS A 287 -5.74 -23.81 -8.59
C HIS A 287 -6.96 -24.74 -8.60
N VAL A 288 -7.84 -24.59 -9.58
CA VAL A 288 -8.96 -25.49 -9.88
C VAL A 288 -8.91 -25.83 -11.37
N SER A 289 -9.63 -26.86 -11.82
CA SER A 289 -9.77 -27.21 -13.24
C SER A 289 -10.85 -26.38 -13.94
N GLY A 290 -10.86 -26.34 -15.28
CA GLY A 290 -11.81 -25.52 -16.04
C GLY A 290 -13.23 -26.04 -15.85
N LYS A 291 -13.34 -27.36 -15.67
CA LYS A 291 -14.56 -28.05 -15.27
C LYS A 291 -15.03 -27.60 -13.88
N GLU A 292 -14.12 -27.48 -12.91
CA GLU A 292 -14.47 -27.03 -11.56
C GLU A 292 -14.85 -25.55 -11.49
N ALA A 293 -14.21 -24.69 -12.28
CA ALA A 293 -14.62 -23.29 -12.41
C ALA A 293 -16.00 -23.17 -13.05
N ILE A 294 -16.24 -23.83 -14.19
CA ILE A 294 -17.56 -23.85 -14.82
C ILE A 294 -18.62 -24.38 -13.82
N ALA A 295 -18.30 -25.43 -13.04
CA ALA A 295 -19.20 -25.94 -12.01
C ALA A 295 -19.47 -24.93 -10.88
N ALA A 296 -18.46 -24.16 -10.46
CA ALA A 296 -18.63 -23.10 -9.47
C ALA A 296 -19.54 -21.99 -10.01
N ALA A 297 -19.31 -21.53 -11.25
CA ALA A 297 -20.16 -20.52 -11.89
C ALA A 297 -21.60 -21.00 -12.11
N ILE A 298 -21.81 -22.26 -12.48
CA ILE A 298 -23.15 -22.88 -12.55
C ILE A 298 -23.80 -22.91 -11.18
N SER A 299 -23.02 -23.19 -10.13
CA SER A 299 -23.53 -23.20 -8.76
C SER A 299 -24.00 -21.80 -8.34
N ILE A 300 -23.23 -20.75 -8.66
CA ILE A 300 -23.66 -19.35 -8.49
C ILE A 300 -24.95 -19.10 -9.26
N TRP A 301 -25.03 -19.55 -10.52
CA TRP A 301 -26.22 -19.35 -11.34
C TRP A 301 -27.48 -19.99 -10.75
N ARG A 302 -27.32 -21.20 -10.17
CA ARG A 302 -28.39 -22.01 -9.53
C ARG A 302 -28.83 -21.50 -8.17
N LEU A 303 -27.99 -20.77 -7.45
CA LEU A 303 -28.34 -20.19 -6.15
C LEU A 303 -29.42 -19.09 -6.22
N GLY A 304 -29.78 -18.65 -7.44
CA GLY A 304 -31.00 -17.88 -7.70
C GLY A 304 -30.78 -16.37 -7.85
N GLU A 305 -31.85 -15.60 -7.65
CA GLU A 305 -31.92 -14.17 -8.01
C GLU A 305 -31.40 -13.20 -6.93
N GLU A 306 -30.29 -13.52 -6.27
CA GLU A 306 -29.66 -12.69 -5.23
C GLU A 306 -28.18 -12.41 -5.57
N GLY A 307 -27.63 -11.27 -5.14
CA GLY A 307 -26.18 -10.93 -5.17
C GLY A 307 -25.52 -10.61 -6.53
N TYR A 308 -25.72 -11.43 -7.55
CA TYR A 308 -25.08 -11.30 -8.88
C TYR A 308 -26.02 -10.77 -9.96
N TRP A 309 -27.16 -10.20 -9.57
CA TRP A 309 -28.24 -9.86 -10.50
C TRP A 309 -27.88 -8.80 -11.55
N SER A 310 -27.00 -7.85 -11.21
CA SER A 310 -26.49 -6.81 -12.11
C SER A 310 -25.18 -7.19 -12.82
N GLU A 311 -24.69 -8.41 -12.60
CA GLU A 311 -23.38 -8.89 -13.08
C GLU A 311 -23.52 -10.27 -13.74
N ARG A 312 -24.74 -10.69 -14.08
CA ARG A 312 -25.00 -11.99 -14.71
C ARG A 312 -24.50 -12.03 -16.13
N GLY A 313 -24.50 -10.89 -16.83
CA GLY A 313 -23.86 -10.73 -18.12
C GLY A 313 -22.37 -11.04 -18.04
N GLN A 314 -21.70 -10.46 -17.05
CA GLN A 314 -20.28 -10.69 -16.80
C GLN A 314 -19.99 -12.15 -16.40
N LEU A 315 -20.73 -12.70 -15.44
CA LEU A 315 -20.56 -14.09 -15.01
C LEU A 315 -20.71 -15.07 -16.18
N ALA A 316 -21.71 -14.87 -17.06
CA ALA A 316 -21.89 -15.71 -18.23
C ALA A 316 -20.76 -15.50 -19.27
N ALA A 317 -20.28 -14.27 -19.45
CA ALA A 317 -19.16 -13.97 -20.34
C ALA A 317 -17.85 -14.62 -19.85
N ASP A 318 -17.61 -14.61 -18.54
CA ASP A 318 -16.44 -15.26 -17.95
C ASP A 318 -16.50 -16.78 -18.13
N VAL A 319 -17.69 -17.40 -18.01
CA VAL A 319 -17.85 -18.83 -18.31
C VAL A 319 -17.61 -19.11 -19.80
N ALA A 320 -18.11 -18.25 -20.70
CA ALA A 320 -17.81 -18.35 -22.12
C ALA A 320 -16.30 -18.22 -22.40
N HIS A 321 -15.60 -17.38 -21.64
CA HIS A 321 -14.15 -17.25 -21.71
C HIS A 321 -13.43 -18.56 -21.31
N VAL A 322 -13.82 -19.17 -20.18
CA VAL A 322 -13.26 -20.47 -19.76
C VAL A 322 -13.56 -21.56 -20.79
N ALA A 323 -14.78 -21.60 -21.33
CA ALA A 323 -15.14 -22.55 -22.38
C ALA A 323 -14.31 -22.34 -23.67
N ALA A 324 -14.06 -21.09 -24.05
CA ALA A 324 -13.27 -20.75 -25.24
C ALA A 324 -11.80 -21.16 -25.08
N ALA A 325 -11.24 -20.98 -23.88
CA ALA A 325 -9.89 -21.44 -23.55
C ALA A 325 -9.69 -22.95 -23.81
N HIS A 326 -10.74 -23.76 -23.64
CA HIS A 326 -10.74 -25.21 -23.88
C HIS A 326 -11.32 -25.61 -25.24
N SER A 327 -11.61 -24.65 -26.11
CA SER A 327 -12.20 -24.91 -27.43
C SER A 327 -13.55 -25.64 -27.39
N ASP A 328 -14.33 -25.48 -26.31
CA ASP A 328 -15.68 -26.06 -26.22
C ASP A 328 -16.69 -25.19 -26.99
N VAL A 329 -16.82 -25.48 -28.28
CA VAL A 329 -17.72 -24.75 -29.21
C VAL A 329 -19.16 -24.68 -28.67
N SER A 330 -19.65 -25.76 -28.06
CA SER A 330 -21.04 -25.82 -27.59
C SER A 330 -21.24 -24.93 -26.37
N ALA A 331 -20.35 -25.06 -25.38
CA ALA A 331 -20.42 -24.25 -24.17
C ALA A 331 -20.19 -22.76 -24.47
N VAL A 332 -19.24 -22.40 -25.34
CA VAL A 332 -19.02 -20.99 -25.73
C VAL A 332 -20.27 -20.41 -26.37
N ARG A 333 -20.89 -21.13 -27.31
CA ARG A 333 -22.11 -20.65 -27.98
C ARG A 333 -23.24 -20.40 -26.99
N GLU A 334 -23.45 -21.32 -26.05
CA GLU A 334 -24.52 -21.24 -25.07
C GLU A 334 -24.28 -20.12 -24.05
N TRP A 335 -23.09 -20.07 -23.45
CA TRP A 335 -22.74 -19.06 -22.45
C TRP A 335 -22.58 -17.66 -23.05
N ALA A 336 -22.07 -17.53 -24.28
CA ALA A 336 -22.02 -16.25 -24.97
C ALA A 336 -23.43 -15.76 -25.36
N ALA A 337 -24.34 -16.65 -25.79
CA ALA A 337 -25.73 -16.27 -26.04
C ALA A 337 -26.44 -15.83 -24.74
N LEU A 338 -26.12 -16.49 -23.61
CA LEU A 338 -26.62 -16.10 -22.30
C LEU A 338 -26.05 -14.75 -21.86
N ALA A 339 -24.74 -14.53 -22.02
CA ALA A 339 -24.07 -13.25 -21.74
C ALA A 339 -24.64 -12.12 -22.59
N GLN A 340 -24.86 -12.35 -23.90
CA GLN A 340 -25.52 -11.39 -24.78
C GLN A 340 -26.90 -10.98 -24.24
N ARG A 341 -27.74 -11.95 -23.85
CA ARG A 341 -29.08 -11.67 -23.30
C ARG A 341 -28.98 -10.83 -22.03
N TRP A 342 -28.08 -11.16 -21.12
CA TRP A 342 -27.95 -10.46 -19.84
C TRP A 342 -27.31 -9.09 -19.97
N TYR A 343 -26.27 -8.92 -20.78
CA TYR A 343 -25.76 -7.59 -21.12
C TYR A 343 -26.81 -6.74 -21.83
N ALA A 344 -27.70 -7.33 -22.63
CA ALA A 344 -28.82 -6.58 -23.20
C ALA A 344 -29.79 -6.04 -22.13
N TYR A 345 -29.93 -6.73 -20.99
CA TYR A 345 -30.72 -6.26 -19.86
C TYR A 345 -29.97 -5.25 -18.98
N GLU A 346 -28.69 -5.48 -18.73
CA GLU A 346 -27.85 -4.68 -17.82
C GLU A 346 -27.36 -3.39 -18.49
N LEU A 347 -26.86 -3.51 -19.71
CA LEU A 347 -26.18 -2.44 -20.43
C LEU A 347 -27.00 -1.91 -21.61
N GLY A 348 -27.94 -2.70 -22.14
CA GLY A 348 -28.71 -2.43 -23.34
C GLY A 348 -28.27 -3.29 -24.52
N ALA A 349 -29.21 -3.69 -25.39
CA ALA A 349 -28.93 -4.55 -26.55
C ALA A 349 -28.00 -3.90 -27.60
N ASP A 350 -27.93 -2.58 -27.60
CA ASP A 350 -27.03 -1.76 -28.40
C ASP A 350 -25.63 -1.60 -27.77
N SER A 351 -25.38 -2.18 -26.59
CA SER A 351 -24.08 -2.13 -25.95
C SER A 351 -23.01 -2.89 -26.75
N PRO A 352 -21.77 -2.40 -26.79
CA PRO A 352 -20.64 -3.14 -27.38
C PRO A 352 -20.50 -4.55 -26.81
N GLN A 353 -20.71 -4.72 -25.51
CA GLN A 353 -20.64 -6.00 -24.81
C GLN A 353 -21.70 -6.99 -25.30
N ALA A 354 -22.96 -6.57 -25.43
CA ALA A 354 -24.03 -7.42 -25.94
C ALA A 354 -23.81 -7.78 -27.42
N GLN A 355 -23.37 -6.83 -28.24
CA GLN A 355 -23.06 -7.07 -29.66
C GLN A 355 -21.91 -8.06 -29.82
N GLU A 356 -20.86 -7.89 -29.02
CA GLU A 356 -19.68 -8.74 -29.04
C GLU A 356 -20.02 -10.17 -28.62
N MET A 357 -20.73 -10.37 -27.51
CA MET A 357 -21.16 -11.70 -27.09
C MET A 357 -22.11 -12.36 -28.11
N GLY A 358 -22.94 -11.58 -28.80
CA GLY A 358 -23.74 -12.10 -29.92
C GLY A 358 -22.90 -12.57 -31.10
N ARG A 359 -21.82 -11.84 -31.43
CA ARG A 359 -20.84 -12.24 -32.45
C ARG A 359 -20.12 -13.53 -32.06
N ILE A 360 -19.67 -13.63 -30.80
CA ILE A 360 -19.04 -14.84 -30.23
C ILE A 360 -19.99 -16.02 -30.22
N ALA A 361 -21.27 -15.84 -29.87
CA ALA A 361 -22.25 -16.91 -29.90
C ALA A 361 -22.42 -17.49 -31.32
N GLY A 362 -22.40 -16.62 -32.34
CA GLY A 362 -22.43 -17.01 -33.75
C GLY A 362 -21.15 -17.73 -34.20
N GLN A 363 -19.99 -17.20 -33.82
CA GLN A 363 -18.66 -17.67 -34.22
C GLN A 363 -17.73 -17.80 -33.00
N PRO A 364 -17.84 -18.90 -32.22
CA PRO A 364 -17.09 -19.14 -30.98
C PRO A 364 -15.58 -18.97 -31.11
N GLU A 365 -15.02 -19.35 -32.24
CA GLU A 365 -13.60 -19.26 -32.58
C GLU A 365 -13.05 -17.83 -32.65
N LEU A 366 -13.93 -16.82 -32.70
CA LEU A 366 -13.51 -15.42 -32.68
C LEU A 366 -13.31 -14.86 -31.27
N HIS A 367 -13.52 -15.68 -30.24
CA HIS A 367 -13.26 -15.29 -28.86
C HIS A 367 -11.75 -15.23 -28.64
N ALA A 368 -11.24 -14.16 -28.02
CA ALA A 368 -9.80 -13.91 -27.88
C ALA A 368 -9.04 -15.02 -27.15
N ALA A 369 -9.72 -15.75 -26.26
CA ALA A 369 -9.15 -16.87 -25.52
C ALA A 369 -9.21 -18.22 -26.27
N TRP A 370 -9.65 -18.28 -27.52
CA TRP A 370 -9.87 -19.55 -28.22
C TRP A 370 -8.62 -20.45 -28.22
N ALA A 371 -8.75 -21.67 -27.70
CA ALA A 371 -7.67 -22.67 -27.66
C ALA A 371 -6.40 -22.22 -26.92
N SER A 372 -6.52 -21.31 -25.96
CA SER A 372 -5.38 -20.75 -25.22
C SER A 372 -4.85 -21.67 -24.11
N ALA A 373 -5.62 -22.66 -23.64
CA ALA A 373 -5.18 -23.64 -22.66
C ALA A 373 -4.47 -24.85 -23.32
N ALA A 374 -3.37 -25.34 -22.72
CA ALA A 374 -2.67 -26.52 -23.21
C ALA A 374 -3.59 -27.75 -23.19
N LEU A 375 -3.50 -28.62 -24.22
CA LEU A 375 -4.23 -29.88 -24.39
C LEU A 375 -4.02 -30.84 -23.21
N GLY A 376 -4.71 -30.59 -22.10
CA GLY A 376 -4.65 -31.34 -20.85
C GLY A 376 -6.05 -31.49 -20.27
N GLY A 377 -6.91 -32.23 -20.99
CA GLY A 377 -8.25 -32.59 -20.55
C GLY A 377 -9.34 -32.07 -21.49
N THR A 378 -9.75 -32.89 -22.45
CA THR A 378 -11.02 -32.69 -23.15
C THR A 378 -12.16 -32.84 -22.14
N ILE A 379 -13.08 -31.86 -22.09
CA ILE A 379 -14.31 -31.95 -21.30
C ILE A 379 -15.13 -33.13 -21.83
N ASP A 380 -15.25 -34.19 -21.03
CA ASP A 380 -15.89 -35.45 -21.40
C ASP A 380 -17.38 -35.25 -21.70
N GLU A 381 -17.92 -35.91 -22.74
CA GLU A 381 -19.25 -35.61 -23.30
C GLU A 381 -20.43 -35.96 -22.37
N GLY A 382 -20.17 -36.57 -21.21
CA GLY A 382 -21.17 -37.15 -20.31
C GLY A 382 -21.91 -36.18 -19.37
N ASP A 383 -21.46 -34.93 -19.21
CA ASP A 383 -22.08 -33.93 -18.30
C ASP A 383 -22.87 -32.82 -19.03
N ARG A 384 -23.12 -32.96 -20.34
CA ARG A 384 -23.82 -31.96 -21.16
C ARG A 384 -25.34 -32.00 -20.97
N ASP A 385 -25.85 -31.46 -19.85
CA ASP A 385 -27.26 -31.03 -19.78
C ASP A 385 -27.41 -29.59 -19.26
N TYR A 386 -26.89 -28.65 -20.06
CA TYR A 386 -27.03 -27.20 -19.85
C TYR A 386 -28.42 -26.66 -20.27
N ARG A 387 -29.24 -27.49 -20.92
CA ARG A 387 -30.57 -27.13 -21.46
C ARG A 387 -31.63 -26.82 -20.40
N SER A 388 -31.35 -27.08 -19.12
CA SER A 388 -32.28 -26.92 -18.01
C SER A 388 -32.19 -25.58 -17.26
N LEU A 389 -31.33 -24.65 -17.72
CA LEU A 389 -31.19 -23.33 -17.09
C LEU A 389 -32.39 -22.39 -17.35
N ASP A 390 -33.30 -22.78 -18.25
CA ASP A 390 -34.60 -22.13 -18.42
C ASP A 390 -35.69 -22.96 -17.71
N MET A 391 -36.08 -22.50 -16.51
CA MET A 391 -37.24 -22.89 -15.69
C MET A 391 -37.29 -24.34 -15.15
N ALA A 392 -37.09 -24.52 -13.84
CA ALA A 392 -37.36 -25.78 -13.15
C ALA A 392 -38.41 -25.63 -12.03
N VAL A 393 -39.58 -26.25 -12.26
CA VAL A 393 -40.58 -26.65 -11.26
C VAL A 393 -40.39 -28.15 -11.02
N ALA A 394 -40.33 -28.57 -9.75
CA ALA A 394 -39.86 -29.89 -9.31
C ALA A 394 -40.73 -31.10 -9.75
N SER A 395 -40.10 -32.27 -9.91
CA SER A 395 -40.75 -33.56 -10.19
C SER A 395 -40.15 -34.70 -9.36
N SER A 396 -40.99 -35.69 -9.02
CA SER A 396 -40.88 -36.70 -7.95
C SER A 396 -39.87 -37.84 -8.14
N SER A 397 -38.86 -37.70 -9.01
CA SER A 397 -37.81 -38.70 -9.24
C SER A 397 -36.61 -38.59 -8.28
N ASP A 398 -36.46 -37.46 -7.58
CA ASP A 398 -35.26 -37.14 -6.80
C ASP A 398 -35.14 -37.91 -5.47
N VAL A 399 -36.21 -38.56 -5.02
CA VAL A 399 -36.24 -39.26 -3.71
C VAL A 399 -35.52 -40.61 -3.76
N LEU A 400 -35.43 -41.27 -4.92
CA LEU A 400 -34.78 -42.59 -5.04
C LEU A 400 -33.25 -42.52 -5.18
N ILE A 401 -32.73 -41.43 -5.74
CA ILE A 401 -31.29 -41.22 -5.92
C ILE A 401 -30.62 -40.82 -4.60
N LEU A 402 -31.33 -40.07 -3.76
CA LEU A 402 -30.88 -39.70 -2.42
C LEU A 402 -30.72 -40.91 -1.48
N ALA A 403 -31.56 -41.95 -1.62
CA ALA A 403 -31.46 -43.15 -0.79
C ALA A 403 -30.22 -44.01 -1.10
N LEU A 404 -29.76 -44.03 -2.37
CA LEU A 404 -28.59 -44.79 -2.80
C LEU A 404 -27.28 -44.09 -2.42
N GLY A 405 -27.27 -42.75 -2.42
CA GLY A 405 -26.13 -41.93 -2.03
C GLY A 405 -25.76 -42.05 -0.55
N VAL A 406 -26.77 -42.22 0.33
CA VAL A 406 -26.54 -42.35 1.79
C VAL A 406 -25.83 -43.67 2.15
N VAL A 407 -26.10 -44.75 1.42
CA VAL A 407 -25.46 -46.07 1.66
C VAL A 407 -23.99 -46.06 1.18
N LEU A 408 -23.71 -45.42 0.05
CA LEU A 408 -22.34 -45.30 -0.48
C LEU A 408 -21.48 -44.34 0.33
N ALA A 409 -22.07 -43.25 0.86
CA ALA A 409 -21.40 -42.34 1.78
C ALA A 409 -21.02 -43.02 3.10
N ALA A 410 -21.87 -43.91 3.63
CA ALA A 410 -21.55 -44.67 4.84
C ALA A 410 -20.36 -45.62 4.65
N VAL A 411 -20.25 -46.30 3.50
CA VAL A 411 -19.11 -47.20 3.23
C VAL A 411 -17.80 -46.42 3.04
N TYR A 412 -17.87 -45.22 2.47
CA TYR A 412 -16.70 -44.35 2.30
C TYR A 412 -16.21 -43.77 3.64
N LEU A 413 -17.12 -43.33 4.51
CA LEU A 413 -16.80 -42.68 5.78
C LEU A 413 -16.20 -43.63 6.84
N PHE A 414 -16.42 -44.94 6.75
CA PHE A 414 -15.86 -45.93 7.69
C PHE A 414 -14.71 -46.77 7.13
N ARG A 415 -14.15 -46.40 5.97
CA ARG A 415 -13.14 -47.24 5.28
C ARG A 415 -11.85 -47.42 6.10
N ASP A 416 -11.45 -46.41 6.87
CA ASP A 416 -10.17 -46.41 7.60
C ASP A 416 -10.25 -47.19 8.94
N GLN A 417 -11.47 -47.54 9.40
CA GLN A 417 -11.66 -48.49 10.50
C GLN A 417 -11.62 -49.96 10.03
N LEU A 418 -11.79 -50.21 8.74
CA LEU A 418 -11.78 -51.56 8.15
C LEU A 418 -10.39 -52.03 7.69
N PHE A 419 -9.42 -51.11 7.50
CA PHE A 419 -8.10 -51.45 6.96
C PHE A 419 -6.96 -50.63 7.59
N ALA A 420 -6.46 -51.05 8.76
CA ALA A 420 -5.30 -50.45 9.41
C ALA A 420 -4.00 -51.23 9.11
N ALA A 421 -2.95 -50.56 8.60
CA ALA A 421 -1.57 -51.06 8.62
C ALA A 421 -0.49 -49.95 8.64
N SER A 422 0.22 -49.87 9.78
CA SER A 422 1.60 -49.41 10.07
C SER A 422 2.26 -48.20 9.37
N LYS A 423 2.60 -47.16 10.16
CA LYS A 423 3.50 -46.01 9.83
C LYS A 423 4.99 -46.32 10.06
N PRO A 424 5.96 -45.71 9.33
CA PRO A 424 7.36 -45.62 9.73
C PRO A 424 7.72 -44.27 10.39
N LYS A 425 8.75 -44.30 11.25
CA LYS A 425 9.19 -43.24 12.19
C LYS A 425 10.13 -42.18 11.56
N SER A 426 10.02 -40.93 12.04
CA SER A 426 10.95 -39.82 11.80
C SER A 426 12.13 -39.79 12.79
N VAL A 427 13.25 -39.19 12.37
CA VAL A 427 14.55 -39.08 13.07
C VAL A 427 14.61 -37.78 13.90
N PRO A 428 15.23 -37.74 15.10
CA PRO A 428 15.21 -36.55 15.96
C PRO A 428 16.38 -35.59 15.73
N VAL A 429 16.09 -34.29 15.86
CA VAL A 429 17.07 -33.17 15.88
C VAL A 429 17.49 -32.86 17.33
N THR A 430 18.78 -32.66 17.54
CA THR A 430 19.48 -32.44 18.81
C THR A 430 19.17 -31.12 19.51
N ALA A 431 18.92 -31.19 20.82
CA ALA A 431 18.63 -30.08 21.72
C ALA A 431 19.89 -29.33 22.23
N SER A 432 19.77 -28.01 22.42
CA SER A 432 20.71 -27.16 23.16
C SER A 432 20.17 -26.85 24.58
N LYS A 433 21.11 -26.63 25.51
CA LYS A 433 20.96 -26.76 26.98
C LYS A 433 20.09 -25.69 27.67
N ALA A 434 19.32 -26.18 28.65
CA ALA A 434 18.40 -25.46 29.54
C ALA A 434 19.06 -24.66 30.68
N SER A 435 18.37 -23.60 31.10
CA SER A 435 18.37 -23.04 32.46
C SER A 435 17.15 -23.57 33.22
N ASN A 436 17.32 -23.89 34.50
CA ASN A 436 16.37 -24.60 35.36
C ASN A 436 14.98 -23.92 35.49
N GLY A 437 14.01 -24.47 34.77
CA GLY A 437 12.56 -24.34 34.97
C GLY A 437 11.88 -25.47 34.18
N SER A 438 11.03 -26.27 34.83
CA SER A 438 10.56 -27.57 34.30
C SER A 438 9.40 -27.47 33.30
N GLY A 439 9.56 -26.77 32.17
CA GLY A 439 8.54 -26.65 31.12
C GLY A 439 9.09 -26.30 29.73
N ASN A 440 8.27 -26.43 28.68
CA ASN A 440 8.60 -25.95 27.33
C ASN A 440 8.68 -24.41 27.36
N PRO A 441 9.85 -23.79 27.08
CA PRO A 441 9.99 -22.33 27.14
C PRO A 441 9.14 -21.57 26.11
N ARG A 442 8.67 -22.27 25.06
CA ARG A 442 7.80 -21.75 23.99
C ARG A 442 6.30 -21.85 24.31
N ASP A 443 5.93 -22.42 25.47
CA ASP A 443 4.55 -22.49 25.93
C ASP A 443 4.14 -21.21 26.68
N PHE A 444 3.42 -20.32 26.00
CA PHE A 444 2.98 -19.06 26.61
C PHE A 444 1.86 -19.26 27.64
N VAL A 445 1.02 -20.29 27.50
CA VAL A 445 -0.09 -20.56 28.44
C VAL A 445 0.45 -20.99 29.81
N ALA A 446 1.52 -21.80 29.83
CA ALA A 446 2.24 -22.11 31.06
C ALA A 446 2.77 -20.85 31.75
N LYS A 447 3.39 -19.93 30.99
CA LYS A 447 3.88 -18.64 31.51
C LYS A 447 2.75 -17.74 32.01
N MET A 448 1.60 -17.72 31.33
CA MET A 448 0.42 -16.99 31.80
C MET A 448 -0.04 -17.52 33.17
N LYS A 449 -0.12 -18.85 33.33
CA LYS A 449 -0.52 -19.49 34.60
C LYS A 449 0.48 -19.22 35.72
N GLU A 450 1.77 -19.36 35.44
CA GLU A 450 2.85 -19.09 36.41
C GLU A 450 2.84 -17.62 36.85
N GLY A 451 2.71 -16.69 35.90
CA GLY A 451 2.68 -15.25 36.14
C GLY A 451 1.31 -14.69 36.55
N LYS A 452 0.28 -15.53 36.69
CA LYS A 452 -1.13 -15.14 36.92
C LYS A 452 -1.60 -14.02 35.98
N LYS A 453 -1.18 -14.09 34.71
CA LYS A 453 -1.49 -13.09 33.68
C LYS A 453 -2.85 -13.40 33.07
N ARG A 454 -3.73 -12.40 33.00
CA ARG A 454 -5.08 -12.53 32.39
C ARG A 454 -5.14 -12.05 30.95
N ILE A 455 -4.09 -11.39 30.48
CA ILE A 455 -3.98 -10.89 29.10
C ILE A 455 -2.66 -11.41 28.53
N VAL A 456 -2.67 -11.84 27.27
CA VAL A 456 -1.46 -12.04 26.47
C VAL A 456 -1.54 -11.19 25.22
N ILE A 457 -0.45 -10.53 24.84
CA ILE A 457 -0.39 -9.60 23.71
C ILE A 457 0.73 -10.05 22.76
N PHE A 458 0.36 -10.47 21.55
CA PHE A 458 1.31 -10.77 20.49
C PHE A 458 1.50 -9.54 19.59
N TYR A 459 2.74 -9.25 19.21
CA TYR A 459 3.05 -8.14 18.30
C TYR A 459 3.78 -8.60 17.04
N GLY A 460 3.24 -8.29 15.86
CA GLY A 460 3.94 -8.40 14.59
C GLY A 460 4.62 -7.08 14.24
N SER A 461 5.94 -6.97 14.41
CA SER A 461 6.67 -5.69 14.32
C SER A 461 7.96 -5.83 13.51
N GLN A 462 8.19 -4.93 12.55
CA GLN A 462 9.46 -4.84 11.81
C GLN A 462 10.39 -3.75 12.37
N THR A 463 9.83 -2.60 12.75
CA THR A 463 10.55 -1.39 13.16
C THR A 463 10.39 -1.06 14.65
N GLY A 464 9.68 -1.91 15.40
CA GLY A 464 9.40 -1.71 16.83
C GLY A 464 8.05 -1.06 17.13
N THR A 465 7.35 -0.49 16.14
CA THR A 465 6.10 0.26 16.38
C THR A 465 4.99 -0.62 16.99
N ALA A 466 4.73 -1.80 16.43
CA ALA A 466 3.68 -2.69 16.97
C ALA A 466 4.02 -3.25 18.36
N GLU A 467 5.31 -3.49 18.63
CA GLU A 467 5.81 -3.88 19.96
C GLU A 467 5.54 -2.79 20.99
N GLU A 468 5.77 -1.52 20.63
CA GLU A 468 5.51 -0.37 21.49
C GLU A 468 4.01 -0.23 21.84
N TYR A 469 3.12 -0.35 20.85
CA TYR A 469 1.68 -0.33 21.10
C TYR A 469 1.21 -1.54 21.94
N ALA A 470 1.80 -2.71 21.76
CA ALA A 470 1.53 -3.87 22.59
C ALA A 470 1.92 -3.62 24.06
N ILE A 471 3.11 -3.07 24.30
CA ILE A 471 3.57 -2.68 25.64
C ILE A 471 2.65 -1.60 26.24
N ARG A 472 2.23 -0.62 25.44
CA ARG A 472 1.34 0.45 25.87
C ARG A 472 -0.03 -0.08 26.29
N LEU A 473 -0.65 -0.94 25.49
CA LEU A 473 -1.90 -1.63 25.84
C LEU A 473 -1.75 -2.45 27.13
N ALA A 474 -0.61 -3.12 27.29
CA ALA A 474 -0.32 -3.89 28.48
C ALA A 474 -0.23 -3.02 29.75
N LYS A 475 0.37 -1.83 29.65
CA LYS A 475 0.45 -0.84 30.73
C LYS A 475 -0.92 -0.23 31.03
N GLU A 476 -1.68 0.13 30.00
CA GLU A 476 -3.03 0.67 30.16
C GLU A 476 -3.97 -0.34 30.85
N ALA A 477 -3.87 -1.64 30.52
CA ALA A 477 -4.63 -2.69 31.20
C ALA A 477 -4.32 -2.76 32.70
N LYS A 478 -3.03 -2.67 33.06
CA LYS A 478 -2.56 -2.65 34.46
C LYS A 478 -3.03 -1.40 35.19
N GLN A 479 -2.93 -0.23 34.55
CA GLN A 479 -3.31 1.05 35.14
C GLN A 479 -4.82 1.19 35.32
N LYS A 480 -5.63 0.79 34.32
CA LYS A 480 -7.10 0.90 34.37
C LYS A 480 -7.70 -0.16 35.29
N PHE A 481 -7.26 -1.42 35.16
CA PHE A 481 -7.97 -2.57 35.73
C PHE A 481 -7.15 -3.40 36.72
N GLY A 482 -5.88 -3.05 36.96
CA GLY A 482 -4.98 -3.87 37.78
C GLY A 482 -4.60 -5.21 37.14
N LEU A 483 -4.86 -5.38 35.85
CA LEU A 483 -4.60 -6.64 35.14
C LEU A 483 -3.17 -6.71 34.63
N ALA A 484 -2.48 -7.79 34.98
CA ALA A 484 -1.15 -8.05 34.46
C ALA A 484 -1.23 -8.78 33.11
N SER A 485 -0.41 -8.32 32.17
CA SER A 485 -0.32 -8.85 30.81
C SER A 485 1.01 -9.57 30.58
N LEU A 486 1.01 -10.50 29.62
CA LEU A 486 2.21 -11.12 29.05
C LEU A 486 2.40 -10.60 27.62
N VAL A 487 3.48 -9.87 27.36
CA VAL A 487 3.78 -9.34 26.01
C VAL A 487 4.76 -10.26 25.31
N CYS A 488 4.42 -10.73 24.12
CA CYS A 488 5.07 -11.85 23.45
C CYS A 488 5.49 -11.49 22.01
N ASP A 489 6.76 -11.74 21.70
CA ASP A 489 7.22 -11.86 20.31
C ASP A 489 6.71 -13.20 19.75
N PRO A 490 5.84 -13.21 18.71
CA PRO A 490 5.30 -14.44 18.15
C PRO A 490 6.36 -15.46 17.70
N GLU A 491 7.58 -15.04 17.31
CA GLU A 491 8.64 -15.96 16.89
C GLU A 491 9.13 -16.88 18.05
N GLU A 492 8.97 -16.44 19.30
CA GLU A 492 9.45 -17.14 20.49
C GLU A 492 8.48 -18.20 21.05
N TYR A 493 7.25 -18.30 20.51
CA TYR A 493 6.18 -19.11 21.09
C TYR A 493 5.55 -20.11 20.10
N ASP A 494 4.90 -21.12 20.67
CA ASP A 494 4.11 -22.13 19.96
C ASP A 494 2.62 -21.76 20.07
N PHE A 495 1.86 -21.90 18.98
CA PHE A 495 0.48 -21.39 18.85
C PHE A 495 -0.59 -22.49 18.95
N GLU A 496 -0.16 -23.75 18.96
CA GLU A 496 -1.02 -24.92 19.14
C GLU A 496 -1.81 -24.83 20.44
N ASN A 497 -1.29 -24.13 21.46
CA ASN A 497 -1.92 -24.00 22.78
C ASN A 497 -2.93 -22.83 22.87
N LEU A 498 -3.27 -22.14 21.77
CA LEU A 498 -4.28 -21.07 21.80
C LEU A 498 -5.65 -21.56 22.32
N ASP A 499 -5.98 -22.83 22.10
CA ASP A 499 -7.19 -23.47 22.62
C ASP A 499 -7.20 -23.64 24.15
N GLN A 500 -6.03 -23.58 24.79
CA GLN A 500 -5.88 -23.72 26.24
C GLN A 500 -5.94 -22.39 27.00
N VAL A 501 -6.13 -21.27 26.31
CA VAL A 501 -6.30 -19.96 26.96
C VAL A 501 -7.61 -19.97 27.76
N PRO A 502 -7.58 -19.69 29.07
CA PRO A 502 -8.79 -19.69 29.89
C PRO A 502 -9.84 -18.66 29.42
N GLU A 503 -11.13 -18.97 29.57
CA GLU A 503 -12.23 -18.07 29.15
C GLU A 503 -12.28 -16.73 29.92
N ASP A 504 -11.66 -16.66 31.10
CA ASP A 504 -11.53 -15.42 31.89
C ASP A 504 -10.28 -14.60 31.52
N CYS A 505 -9.58 -15.01 30.46
CA CYS A 505 -8.42 -14.36 29.87
C CYS A 505 -8.73 -13.84 28.44
N CYS A 506 -7.86 -12.98 27.90
CA CYS A 506 -7.99 -12.42 26.56
C CYS A 506 -6.65 -12.37 25.83
N VAL A 507 -6.67 -12.55 24.51
CA VAL A 507 -5.49 -12.43 23.63
C VAL A 507 -5.57 -11.16 22.80
N PHE A 508 -4.50 -10.38 22.73
CA PHE A 508 -4.43 -9.17 21.91
C PHE A 508 -3.45 -9.42 20.77
N PHE A 509 -3.81 -9.04 19.55
CA PHE A 509 -2.95 -9.11 18.37
C PHE A 509 -2.68 -7.70 17.85
N VAL A 510 -1.43 -7.25 17.94
CA VAL A 510 -0.99 -5.94 17.46
C VAL A 510 -0.12 -6.15 16.22
N MET A 511 -0.68 -6.01 15.03
CA MET A 511 -0.10 -6.58 13.80
C MET A 511 0.23 -5.49 12.77
N ALA A 512 1.52 -5.28 12.48
CA ALA A 512 1.93 -4.46 11.35
C ALA A 512 1.85 -5.24 10.03
N THR A 513 1.50 -4.52 8.95
CA THR A 513 1.58 -5.05 7.58
C THR A 513 2.86 -4.57 6.91
N TYR A 514 3.59 -5.46 6.25
CA TYR A 514 4.85 -5.15 5.59
C TYR A 514 4.83 -5.47 4.09
N GLY A 515 5.72 -4.82 3.32
CA GLY A 515 5.87 -5.08 1.89
C GLY A 515 4.56 -4.92 1.10
N GLU A 516 4.23 -5.92 0.30
CA GLU A 516 3.01 -5.99 -0.51
C GLU A 516 1.89 -6.75 0.23
N GLY A 517 1.68 -6.45 1.52
CA GLY A 517 0.63 -7.09 2.32
C GLY A 517 1.07 -8.35 3.09
N GLU A 518 2.37 -8.51 3.29
CA GLU A 518 2.99 -9.63 4.00
C GLU A 518 3.04 -9.39 5.52
N PRO A 519 3.06 -10.46 6.34
CA PRO A 519 3.33 -10.33 7.77
C PRO A 519 4.76 -9.84 8.01
N THR A 520 4.99 -9.22 9.17
CA THR A 520 6.35 -8.92 9.64
C THR A 520 7.13 -10.22 9.84
N ASP A 521 8.47 -10.16 9.71
CA ASP A 521 9.33 -11.35 9.77
C ASP A 521 9.05 -12.22 11.01
N ASN A 522 8.82 -11.59 12.17
CA ASN A 522 8.57 -12.27 13.44
C ASN A 522 7.17 -12.90 13.56
N ALA A 523 6.21 -12.51 12.70
CA ALA A 523 4.82 -12.95 12.73
C ALA A 523 4.45 -13.95 11.62
N VAL A 524 5.40 -14.31 10.75
CA VAL A 524 5.16 -15.23 9.61
C VAL A 524 4.54 -16.54 10.07
N THR A 525 5.15 -17.22 11.05
CA THR A 525 4.67 -18.52 11.54
C THR A 525 3.28 -18.42 12.17
N LEU A 526 2.99 -17.37 12.94
CA LEU A 526 1.66 -17.13 13.50
C LEU A 526 0.60 -17.04 12.41
N CYS A 527 0.85 -16.21 11.40
CA CYS A 527 -0.09 -16.00 10.31
C CYS A 527 -0.26 -17.26 9.44
N GLN A 528 0.81 -18.03 9.23
CA GLN A 528 0.74 -19.32 8.53
C GLN A 528 -0.10 -20.34 9.30
N ASN A 529 0.12 -20.48 10.60
CA ASN A 529 -0.65 -21.40 11.43
C ASN A 529 -2.15 -21.04 11.46
N LEU A 530 -2.48 -19.75 11.50
CA LEU A 530 -3.88 -19.31 11.50
C LEU A 530 -4.58 -19.46 10.13
N SER A 531 -3.83 -19.33 9.04
CA SER A 531 -4.40 -19.41 7.67
C SER A 531 -4.43 -20.84 7.09
N ASP A 532 -3.69 -21.78 7.68
CA ASP A 532 -3.68 -23.19 7.26
C ASP A 532 -4.85 -23.95 7.87
N ASP A 533 -5.84 -24.31 7.04
CA ASP A 533 -7.02 -25.09 7.44
C ASP A 533 -6.68 -26.49 7.99
N SER A 534 -5.44 -26.97 7.82
CA SER A 534 -4.96 -28.23 8.39
C SER A 534 -4.22 -28.08 9.72
N PHE A 535 -4.00 -26.86 10.21
CA PHE A 535 -3.33 -26.62 11.48
C PHE A 535 -4.21 -27.01 12.66
N GLU A 536 -3.80 -28.03 13.42
CA GLU A 536 -4.52 -28.51 14.61
C GLU A 536 -3.99 -27.82 15.88
N PHE A 537 -4.92 -27.36 16.73
CA PHE A 537 -4.60 -26.94 18.10
C PHE A 537 -4.30 -28.16 18.98
N SER A 538 -3.91 -27.92 20.23
CA SER A 538 -3.45 -28.97 21.14
C SER A 538 -4.53 -30.03 21.48
N ASN A 539 -5.80 -29.69 21.27
CA ASN A 539 -6.95 -30.57 21.35
C ASN A 539 -7.20 -31.43 20.09
N GLY A 540 -6.44 -31.24 19.01
CA GLY A 540 -6.64 -31.90 17.71
C GLY A 540 -7.77 -31.31 16.87
N GLU A 541 -8.30 -30.15 17.24
CA GLU A 541 -9.34 -29.43 16.50
C GLU A 541 -8.79 -28.16 15.82
N HIS A 542 -9.56 -27.60 14.89
CA HIS A 542 -9.26 -26.34 14.18
C HIS A 542 -10.12 -25.16 14.68
N LYS A 543 -10.66 -25.24 15.91
CA LYS A 543 -11.63 -24.28 16.45
C LYS A 543 -11.19 -23.72 17.80
N LEU A 544 -11.61 -22.48 18.07
CA LEU A 544 -11.27 -21.68 19.25
C LEU A 544 -12.53 -21.03 19.90
N PRO A 545 -13.62 -21.77 20.18
CA PRO A 545 -14.90 -21.18 20.60
C PRO A 545 -14.85 -20.41 21.94
N GLY A 546 -13.89 -20.75 22.82
CA GLY A 546 -13.71 -20.08 24.12
C GLY A 546 -12.75 -18.90 24.09
N LEU A 547 -12.05 -18.68 22.97
CA LEU A 547 -11.02 -17.65 22.88
C LEU A 547 -11.64 -16.27 22.71
N LYS A 548 -11.31 -15.34 23.61
CA LYS A 548 -11.63 -13.92 23.48
C LYS A 548 -10.41 -13.15 23.00
N TYR A 549 -10.58 -12.24 22.05
CA TYR A 549 -9.44 -11.51 21.50
C TYR A 549 -9.73 -10.08 21.08
N VAL A 550 -8.67 -9.27 20.99
CA VAL A 550 -8.64 -7.88 20.49
C VAL A 550 -7.61 -7.80 19.36
N VAL A 551 -7.84 -6.97 18.34
CA VAL A 551 -6.89 -6.75 17.24
C VAL A 551 -6.68 -5.26 16.97
N PHE A 552 -5.42 -4.85 16.86
CA PHE A 552 -5.02 -3.53 16.38
C PHE A 552 -4.01 -3.68 15.23
N GLY A 553 -4.35 -3.18 14.06
CA GLY A 553 -3.50 -3.19 12.88
C GLY A 553 -2.67 -1.92 12.73
N LEU A 554 -1.42 -2.06 12.29
CA LEU A 554 -0.59 -0.96 11.85
C LEU A 554 -0.39 -1.06 10.33
N GLY A 555 -0.96 -0.13 9.58
CA GLY A 555 -0.88 -0.09 8.13
C GLY A 555 -0.54 1.31 7.61
N ASN A 556 -0.44 1.43 6.30
CA ASN A 556 -0.22 2.71 5.62
C ASN A 556 -1.03 2.73 4.32
N ARG A 557 -1.94 3.70 4.15
CA ARG A 557 -2.86 3.80 2.99
C ARG A 557 -2.15 4.14 1.67
N THR A 558 -0.87 4.50 1.70
CA THR A 558 -0.06 4.64 0.47
C THR A 558 0.26 3.31 -0.18
N TYR A 559 0.16 2.20 0.56
CA TYR A 559 0.36 0.84 0.06
C TYR A 559 -0.98 0.21 -0.32
N GLU A 560 -0.96 -0.67 -1.33
CA GLU A 560 -2.16 -1.35 -1.86
C GLU A 560 -2.87 -2.17 -0.78
N HIS A 561 -2.09 -2.90 0.02
CA HIS A 561 -2.58 -3.85 1.02
C HIS A 561 -2.67 -3.24 2.43
N TYR A 562 -3.38 -2.12 2.55
CA TYR A 562 -3.58 -1.41 3.82
C TYR A 562 -4.18 -2.33 4.91
N ASN A 563 -3.44 -2.50 6.02
CA ASN A 563 -3.82 -3.30 7.20
C ASN A 563 -4.18 -4.77 6.91
N LEU A 564 -3.70 -5.35 5.80
CA LEU A 564 -4.11 -6.68 5.36
C LEU A 564 -3.87 -7.76 6.41
N ILE A 565 -2.75 -7.72 7.13
CA ILE A 565 -2.41 -8.77 8.10
C ILE A 565 -3.33 -8.76 9.32
N ALA A 566 -3.66 -7.58 9.85
CA ALA A 566 -4.63 -7.46 10.94
C ALA A 566 -6.03 -7.93 10.52
N ARG A 567 -6.41 -7.66 9.27
CA ARG A 567 -7.69 -8.13 8.69
C ARG A 567 -7.71 -9.65 8.52
N ASN A 568 -6.62 -10.25 8.05
CA ASN A 568 -6.51 -11.69 7.87
C ASN A 568 -6.54 -12.42 9.23
N VAL A 569 -5.72 -11.99 10.19
CA VAL A 569 -5.73 -12.56 11.55
C VAL A 569 -7.11 -12.48 12.19
N ASP A 570 -7.80 -11.34 12.05
CA ASP A 570 -9.16 -11.18 12.55
C ASP A 570 -10.16 -12.12 11.84
N ALA A 571 -10.09 -12.24 10.51
CA ALA A 571 -10.96 -13.12 9.74
C ALA A 571 -10.74 -14.61 10.09
N ASP A 572 -9.49 -15.05 10.20
CA ASP A 572 -9.12 -16.42 10.53
C ASP A 572 -9.58 -16.81 11.94
N LEU A 573 -9.37 -15.92 12.93
CA LEU A 573 -9.84 -16.15 14.31
C LEU A 573 -11.37 -16.24 14.40
N GLN A 574 -12.11 -15.39 13.66
CA GLN A 574 -13.57 -15.49 13.59
C GLN A 574 -14.03 -16.79 12.92
N LYS A 575 -13.36 -17.21 11.83
CA LYS A 575 -13.62 -18.49 11.15
C LYS A 575 -13.44 -19.68 12.12
N MET A 576 -12.48 -19.59 13.02
CA MET A 576 -12.23 -20.60 14.07
C MET A 576 -13.22 -20.52 15.25
N GLY A 577 -14.11 -19.52 15.29
CA GLY A 577 -15.13 -19.36 16.32
C GLY A 577 -14.70 -18.54 17.54
N ALA A 578 -13.53 -17.88 17.50
CA ALA A 578 -13.11 -16.97 18.55
C ALA A 578 -14.01 -15.72 18.60
N THR A 579 -14.14 -15.11 19.78
CA THR A 579 -14.99 -13.94 20.01
C THR A 579 -14.14 -12.67 20.07
N ARG A 580 -14.35 -11.75 19.12
CA ARG A 580 -13.70 -10.43 19.14
C ARG A 580 -14.33 -9.52 20.19
N ILE A 581 -13.49 -8.85 20.98
CA ILE A 581 -13.86 -7.79 21.91
C ILE A 581 -13.62 -6.45 21.21
N GLY A 582 -14.68 -5.65 21.06
CA GLY A 582 -14.63 -4.35 20.40
C GLY A 582 -14.45 -4.43 18.88
N GLU A 583 -14.23 -3.26 18.28
CA GLU A 583 -13.89 -3.15 16.87
C GLU A 583 -12.41 -3.46 16.63
N ARG A 584 -12.11 -4.01 15.45
CA ARG A 584 -10.72 -4.13 14.99
C ARG A 584 -10.18 -2.72 14.75
N GLY A 585 -9.08 -2.36 15.41
CA GLY A 585 -8.41 -1.09 15.16
C GLY A 585 -7.54 -1.16 13.91
N GLU A 586 -7.46 -0.07 13.16
CA GLU A 586 -6.66 0.03 11.93
C GLU A 586 -5.97 1.41 11.90
N GLY A 587 -4.70 1.46 12.31
CA GLY A 587 -3.89 2.66 12.23
C GLY A 587 -3.31 2.91 10.84
N ASP A 588 -3.11 4.18 10.49
CA ASP A 588 -2.59 4.66 9.21
C ASP A 588 -1.38 5.58 9.40
N ASP A 589 -0.21 5.03 9.06
CA ASP A 589 1.08 5.72 9.15
C ASP A 589 1.23 6.86 8.13
N ASP A 590 0.38 6.96 7.09
CA ASP A 590 0.35 8.12 6.17
C ASP A 590 -0.21 9.37 6.85
N ARG A 591 -1.07 9.20 7.87
CA ARG A 591 -1.68 10.31 8.61
C ARG A 591 -1.08 10.45 9.99
N SER A 592 -1.49 9.58 10.92
CA SER A 592 -1.02 9.57 12.29
C SER A 592 -1.47 8.28 12.98
N MET A 593 -0.53 7.34 13.08
CA MET A 593 -0.72 6.09 13.83
C MET A 593 -1.17 6.35 15.27
N GLU A 594 -0.62 7.39 15.91
CA GLU A 594 -0.92 7.77 17.28
C GLU A 594 -2.38 8.20 17.45
N GLU A 595 -2.90 9.02 16.54
CA GLU A 595 -4.27 9.49 16.64
C GLU A 595 -5.28 8.37 16.36
N ASP A 596 -5.01 7.49 15.40
CA ASP A 596 -5.88 6.34 15.12
C ASP A 596 -5.93 5.38 16.32
N TYR A 597 -4.80 5.15 17.01
CA TYR A 597 -4.77 4.39 18.26
C TYR A 597 -5.58 5.08 19.36
N LEU A 598 -5.42 6.40 19.54
CA LEU A 598 -6.12 7.15 20.58
C LEU A 598 -7.64 7.17 20.36
N GLU A 599 -8.09 7.24 19.10
CA GLU A 599 -9.51 7.17 18.74
C GLU A 599 -10.12 5.77 18.95
N TRP A 600 -9.34 4.73 18.67
CA TRP A 600 -9.80 3.34 18.81
C TRP A 600 -9.83 2.84 20.26
N LYS A 601 -8.79 3.17 21.05
CA LYS A 601 -8.52 2.49 22.33
C LYS A 601 -9.64 2.65 23.37
N ASP A 602 -10.32 3.80 23.40
CA ASP A 602 -11.28 4.11 24.47
C ASP A 602 -12.54 3.25 24.34
N GLY A 603 -13.11 3.16 23.14
CA GLY A 603 -14.23 2.26 22.86
C GLY A 603 -13.86 0.78 23.02
N MET A 604 -12.61 0.42 22.69
CA MET A 604 -12.11 -0.94 22.95
C MET A 604 -12.04 -1.24 24.44
N TRP A 605 -11.51 -0.34 25.27
CA TRP A 605 -11.40 -0.55 26.72
C TRP A 605 -12.76 -0.62 27.41
N GLU A 606 -13.75 0.16 26.98
CA GLU A 606 -15.13 0.08 27.48
C GLU A 606 -15.73 -1.31 27.24
N GLU A 607 -15.56 -1.83 26.02
CA GLU A 607 -16.06 -3.15 25.64
C GLU A 607 -15.27 -4.28 26.33
N PHE A 608 -13.96 -4.13 26.47
CA PHE A 608 -13.11 -5.03 27.24
C PHE A 608 -13.57 -5.12 28.70
N ALA A 609 -13.82 -4.00 29.36
CA ALA A 609 -14.31 -3.96 30.74
C ALA A 609 -15.64 -4.71 30.88
N ARG A 610 -16.56 -4.48 29.93
CA ARG A 610 -17.88 -5.12 29.88
C ARG A 610 -17.79 -6.64 29.70
N VAL A 611 -16.98 -7.12 28.75
CA VAL A 611 -16.88 -8.55 28.41
C VAL A 611 -16.05 -9.33 29.44
N MET A 612 -15.00 -8.71 29.99
CA MET A 612 -14.10 -9.34 30.96
C MET A 612 -14.57 -9.20 32.41
N GLY A 613 -15.64 -8.41 32.64
CA GLY A 613 -16.23 -8.19 33.97
C GLY A 613 -15.26 -7.51 34.92
N VAL A 614 -14.51 -6.51 34.45
CA VAL A 614 -13.51 -5.77 35.24
C VAL A 614 -13.93 -4.31 35.39
N GLU A 615 -13.63 -3.72 36.55
CA GLU A 615 -13.98 -2.33 36.86
C GLU A 615 -12.75 -1.43 36.75
N GLU A 616 -12.93 -0.24 36.18
CA GLU A 616 -11.87 0.78 36.16
C GLU A 616 -11.55 1.30 37.57
N GLY A 617 -10.29 1.68 37.79
CA GLY A 617 -9.81 2.25 39.04
C GLY A 617 -9.24 1.24 40.04
N GLN A 618 -9.16 -0.04 39.66
CA GLN A 618 -8.49 -1.07 40.46
C GLN A 618 -6.96 -1.11 40.28
N GLY A 619 -6.44 -0.40 39.27
CA GLY A 619 -4.99 -0.30 39.04
C GLY A 619 -4.31 0.74 39.92
N ALA A 620 -3.05 0.47 40.28
CA ALA A 620 -2.17 1.45 40.91
C ALA A 620 -1.27 2.10 39.85
N ASP A 621 -1.06 3.42 39.96
CA ASP A 621 -0.07 4.14 39.16
C ASP A 621 1.32 3.74 39.65
N SER A 622 1.94 2.76 38.99
CA SER A 622 3.27 2.24 39.34
C SER A 622 4.24 2.53 38.20
N PRO A 623 5.43 3.10 38.47
CA PRO A 623 6.45 3.27 37.43
C PRO A 623 6.85 1.92 36.83
N ASP A 624 7.23 1.91 35.55
CA ASP A 624 7.70 0.70 34.88
C ASP A 624 9.12 0.34 35.28
N PHE A 625 9.91 1.37 35.59
CA PHE A 625 11.33 1.28 35.83
C PHE A 625 11.71 2.02 37.10
N VAL A 626 12.74 1.54 37.78
CA VAL A 626 13.43 2.29 38.82
C VAL A 626 14.78 2.74 38.27
N VAL A 627 15.04 4.04 38.35
CA VAL A 627 16.32 4.64 38.01
C VAL A 627 17.08 4.91 39.30
N THR A 628 18.27 4.33 39.45
CA THR A 628 19.14 4.55 40.61
C THR A 628 20.48 5.12 40.17
N GLU A 629 20.90 6.22 40.78
CA GLU A 629 22.27 6.73 40.63
C GLU A 629 23.25 5.79 41.34
N VAL A 630 24.31 5.37 40.65
CA VAL A 630 25.32 4.44 41.15
C VAL A 630 26.60 5.24 41.42
N SER A 631 26.97 5.35 42.70
CA SER A 631 28.13 6.15 43.12
C SER A 631 29.48 5.49 42.74
N GLU A 632 29.53 4.16 42.69
CA GLU A 632 30.74 3.40 42.36
C GLU A 632 30.40 2.25 41.40
N HIS A 633 30.87 2.34 40.15
CA HIS A 633 30.80 1.25 39.18
C HIS A 633 32.07 1.25 38.33
N PRO A 634 32.65 0.09 37.96
CA PRO A 634 33.85 0.05 37.13
C PRO A 634 33.62 0.78 35.79
N PRO A 635 34.40 1.83 35.45
CA PRO A 635 34.15 2.67 34.28
C PRO A 635 34.13 1.90 32.95
N GLU A 636 34.86 0.79 32.85
CA GLU A 636 34.93 -0.09 31.69
C GLU A 636 33.68 -0.96 31.49
N LYS A 637 32.83 -1.09 32.53
CA LYS A 637 31.57 -1.84 32.48
C LYS A 637 30.33 -0.94 32.30
N VAL A 638 30.51 0.37 32.28
CA VAL A 638 29.42 1.34 32.02
C VAL A 638 29.23 1.47 30.51
N TYR A 639 28.00 1.35 30.02
CA TYR A 639 27.69 1.59 28.61
C TYR A 639 27.61 3.10 28.35
N LEU A 640 28.35 3.58 27.35
CA LEU A 640 28.42 5.00 26.94
C LEU A 640 27.87 5.23 25.53
N GLY A 641 27.11 4.26 25.01
CA GLY A 641 26.48 4.28 23.69
C GLY A 641 26.62 2.96 22.93
N GLU A 642 27.39 2.01 23.46
CA GLU A 642 27.51 0.67 22.90
C GLU A 642 26.16 -0.07 22.98
N LEU A 643 25.71 -0.65 21.87
CA LEU A 643 24.39 -1.30 21.77
C LEU A 643 24.36 -2.74 22.30
N SER A 644 25.52 -3.33 22.62
CA SER A 644 25.62 -4.70 23.09
C SER A 644 26.79 -4.90 24.04
N ALA A 645 26.70 -5.92 24.90
CA ALA A 645 27.82 -6.33 25.75
C ALA A 645 29.07 -6.69 24.94
N ARG A 646 28.88 -7.24 23.72
CA ARG A 646 30.00 -7.56 22.82
C ARG A 646 30.68 -6.32 22.29
N ALA A 647 29.92 -5.28 21.96
CA ALA A 647 30.45 -4.00 21.52
C ALA A 647 31.25 -3.32 22.65
N LEU A 648 30.74 -3.37 23.88
CA LEU A 648 31.45 -2.88 25.07
C LEU A 648 32.79 -3.61 25.29
N THR A 649 32.78 -4.95 25.23
CA THR A 649 34.01 -5.75 25.44
C THR A 649 34.89 -5.87 24.20
N ARG A 650 34.45 -5.34 23.05
CA ARG A 650 35.10 -5.48 21.73
C ARG A 650 35.37 -6.95 21.35
N SER A 651 34.48 -7.84 21.75
CA SER A 651 34.57 -9.27 21.44
C SER A 651 34.10 -9.57 20.01
N LYS A 652 34.70 -10.58 19.36
CA LYS A 652 34.30 -11.02 18.03
C LYS A 652 32.92 -11.71 18.08
N GLY A 653 32.08 -11.46 17.08
CA GLY A 653 30.78 -12.10 16.96
C GLY A 653 30.09 -11.78 15.63
N ILE A 654 28.90 -12.34 15.45
CA ILE A 654 28.03 -12.03 14.31
C ILE A 654 27.54 -10.58 14.45
N HIS A 655 27.45 -9.88 13.32
CA HIS A 655 26.93 -8.53 13.23
C HIS A 655 25.53 -8.53 12.64
N ASP A 656 24.59 -8.03 13.43
CA ASP A 656 23.17 -7.94 13.15
C ASP A 656 22.60 -6.66 13.81
N ALA A 657 21.29 -6.49 13.86
CA ALA A 657 20.66 -5.35 14.50
C ALA A 657 20.96 -5.25 16.01
N LYS A 658 21.19 -6.38 16.71
CA LYS A 658 21.51 -6.40 18.14
C LYS A 658 23.00 -6.12 18.40
N ASN A 659 23.86 -6.30 17.40
CA ASN A 659 25.30 -6.08 17.50
C ASN A 659 25.88 -5.45 16.21
N PRO A 660 25.53 -4.19 15.89
CA PRO A 660 25.94 -3.58 14.63
C PRO A 660 27.45 -3.41 14.54
N TYR A 661 27.95 -3.50 13.32
CA TYR A 661 29.36 -3.37 13.00
C TYR A 661 29.75 -1.90 12.80
N PRO A 662 30.71 -1.35 13.55
CA PRO A 662 31.21 0.00 13.31
C PRO A 662 32.08 0.04 12.04
N ALA A 663 31.43 0.22 10.88
CA ALA A 663 32.06 0.19 9.57
C ALA A 663 32.88 1.47 9.30
N PRO A 664 34.17 1.36 8.96
CA PRO A 664 34.96 2.51 8.52
C PRO A 664 34.41 3.13 7.24
N ILE A 665 34.31 4.45 7.23
CA ILE A 665 33.96 5.25 6.06
C ILE A 665 35.21 5.44 5.22
N THR A 666 35.25 4.84 4.03
CA THR A 666 36.40 4.94 3.11
C THR A 666 36.25 6.10 2.13
N VAL A 667 35.02 6.39 1.74
CA VAL A 667 34.65 7.51 0.87
C VAL A 667 33.40 8.15 1.44
N ALA A 668 33.41 9.48 1.52
CA ALA A 668 32.21 10.28 1.69
C ALA A 668 32.33 11.45 0.70
N ARG A 669 31.30 11.73 -0.08
CA ARG A 669 31.29 12.87 -1.01
C ARG A 669 29.89 13.35 -1.33
N GLU A 670 29.79 14.61 -1.74
CA GLU A 670 28.56 15.20 -2.25
C GLU A 670 28.26 14.67 -3.67
N LEU A 671 26.99 14.40 -3.96
CA LEU A 671 26.49 14.00 -5.29
C LEU A 671 25.75 15.13 -6.00
N PHE A 672 25.21 16.10 -5.26
CA PHE A 672 24.61 17.28 -5.88
C PHE A 672 25.67 18.32 -6.25
N ALA A 673 25.36 19.15 -7.24
CA ALA A 673 26.24 20.24 -7.62
C ALA A 673 26.38 21.28 -6.48
N PRO A 674 27.56 21.91 -6.34
CA PRO A 674 27.77 22.93 -5.33
C PRO A 674 26.84 24.14 -5.54
N GLY A 675 26.47 24.81 -4.45
CA GLY A 675 25.64 26.03 -4.47
C GLY A 675 24.12 25.80 -4.46
N GLY A 676 23.66 24.55 -4.40
CA GLY A 676 22.25 24.20 -4.16
C GLY A 676 21.83 24.31 -2.69
N ASP A 677 20.51 24.31 -2.45
CA ASP A 677 19.87 24.36 -1.12
C ASP A 677 19.68 22.99 -0.45
N ARG A 678 20.02 21.92 -1.17
CA ARG A 678 19.88 20.51 -0.78
C ARG A 678 21.21 19.77 -0.95
N ASN A 679 21.33 18.64 -0.25
CA ASN A 679 22.49 17.75 -0.30
C ASN A 679 22.05 16.32 -0.59
N CYS A 680 22.89 15.55 -1.28
CA CYS A 680 22.79 14.12 -1.39
C CYS A 680 24.18 13.50 -1.28
N ILE A 681 24.41 12.73 -0.23
CA ILE A 681 25.73 12.18 0.07
C ILE A 681 25.87 10.76 -0.45
N HIS A 682 27.05 10.48 -0.98
CA HIS A 682 27.53 9.14 -1.22
C HIS A 682 28.49 8.73 -0.11
N VAL A 683 28.29 7.55 0.46
CA VAL A 683 29.16 6.99 1.49
C VAL A 683 29.55 5.56 1.12
N GLU A 684 30.82 5.21 1.26
CA GLU A 684 31.33 3.84 1.13
C GLU A 684 31.77 3.31 2.50
N LEU A 685 31.23 2.15 2.86
CA LEU A 685 31.37 1.53 4.17
C LEU A 685 32.14 0.23 4.05
N ASN A 686 33.36 0.21 4.60
CA ASN A 686 34.21 -0.96 4.57
C ASN A 686 33.67 -2.04 5.53
N THR A 687 33.53 -3.26 5.03
CA THR A 687 33.08 -4.45 5.76
C THR A 687 34.11 -5.58 5.76
N GLU A 688 35.33 -5.31 5.30
CA GLU A 688 36.43 -6.28 5.31
C GLU A 688 36.69 -6.76 6.75
N ASN A 689 36.89 -8.07 6.91
CA ASN A 689 37.08 -8.75 8.20
C ASN A 689 35.91 -8.66 9.20
N SER A 690 34.76 -8.09 8.81
CA SER A 690 33.56 -8.08 9.66
C SER A 690 32.79 -9.41 9.64
N GLY A 691 32.91 -10.20 8.57
CA GLY A 691 32.06 -11.36 8.32
C GLY A 691 30.67 -11.00 7.76
N ILE A 692 30.36 -9.72 7.58
CA ILE A 692 29.16 -9.27 6.88
C ILE A 692 29.27 -9.63 5.40
N THR A 693 28.16 -10.13 4.85
CA THR A 693 27.98 -10.33 3.41
C THR A 693 26.67 -9.69 2.99
N TYR A 694 26.61 -9.21 1.74
CA TYR A 694 25.41 -8.58 1.18
C TYR A 694 25.20 -9.03 -0.28
N GLN A 695 24.00 -8.82 -0.80
CA GLN A 695 23.63 -9.01 -2.19
C GLN A 695 23.15 -7.69 -2.79
N HIS A 696 23.22 -7.54 -4.11
CA HIS A 696 22.64 -6.37 -4.79
C HIS A 696 21.13 -6.28 -4.47
N GLY A 697 20.67 -5.09 -4.13
CA GLY A 697 19.29 -4.83 -3.72
C GLY A 697 18.98 -5.10 -2.23
N ASP A 698 19.94 -5.58 -1.43
CA ASP A 698 19.83 -5.57 0.03
C ASP A 698 19.80 -4.13 0.58
N HIS A 699 19.41 -4.01 1.85
CA HIS A 699 19.43 -2.75 2.59
C HIS A 699 20.53 -2.76 3.66
N VAL A 700 21.03 -1.58 3.98
CA VAL A 700 21.92 -1.36 5.12
C VAL A 700 21.22 -0.47 6.15
N GLY A 701 21.09 -0.96 7.37
CA GLY A 701 20.57 -0.20 8.50
C GLY A 701 21.70 0.53 9.21
N VAL A 702 21.68 1.86 9.14
CA VAL A 702 22.66 2.76 9.76
C VAL A 702 22.13 3.26 11.11
N TRP A 703 22.89 3.10 12.18
CA TRP A 703 22.50 3.53 13.52
C TRP A 703 22.99 4.96 13.81
N PRO A 704 22.08 5.94 13.93
CA PRO A 704 22.45 7.32 14.22
C PRO A 704 22.62 7.59 15.72
N SER A 705 23.05 8.80 16.04
CA SER A 705 22.88 9.42 17.37
C SER A 705 21.99 10.67 17.25
N ASN A 706 21.43 11.11 18.37
CA ASN A 706 20.67 12.36 18.43
C ASN A 706 21.58 13.59 18.31
N PRO A 707 21.07 14.73 17.81
CA PRO A 707 21.80 15.99 17.79
C PRO A 707 22.10 16.48 19.21
N GLU A 708 23.32 16.99 19.44
CA GLU A 708 23.77 17.45 20.77
C GLU A 708 22.87 18.57 21.32
N VAL A 709 22.37 19.46 20.46
CA VAL A 709 21.47 20.55 20.89
C VAL A 709 20.19 20.01 21.52
N GLU A 710 19.64 18.90 21.02
CA GLU A 710 18.42 18.30 21.58
C GLU A 710 18.73 17.51 22.86
N VAL A 711 19.88 16.84 22.90
CA VAL A 711 20.36 16.15 24.11
C VAL A 711 20.54 17.14 25.26
N GLU A 712 21.23 18.26 25.01
CA GLU A 712 21.42 19.31 26.00
C GLU A 712 20.11 19.97 26.41
N ARG A 713 19.24 20.29 25.43
CA ARG A 713 17.91 20.87 25.69
C ARG A 713 17.11 20.01 26.66
N LEU A 714 16.98 18.71 26.38
CA LEU A 714 16.19 17.82 27.21
C LEU A 714 16.86 17.57 28.57
N LEU A 715 18.20 17.42 28.63
CA LEU A 715 18.91 17.33 29.92
C LEU A 715 18.65 18.55 30.82
N ARG A 716 18.68 19.76 30.25
CA ARG A 716 18.40 20.99 30.99
C ARG A 716 16.94 21.08 31.41
N ALA A 717 16.00 20.77 30.51
CA ALA A 717 14.57 20.74 30.82
C ALA A 717 14.25 19.74 31.94
N LEU A 718 15.00 18.65 32.07
CA LEU A 718 14.86 17.66 33.14
C LEU A 718 15.66 18.00 34.42
N GLY A 719 16.43 19.10 34.43
CA GLY A 719 17.31 19.44 35.56
C GLY A 719 18.50 18.48 35.75
N LEU A 720 18.85 17.71 34.72
CA LEU A 720 19.87 16.64 34.76
C LEU A 720 21.19 17.04 34.10
N TYR A 721 21.32 18.25 33.57
CA TYR A 721 22.52 18.67 32.82
C TYR A 721 23.82 18.60 33.64
N GLU A 722 23.81 19.03 34.91
CA GLU A 722 24.99 18.95 35.79
C GLU A 722 25.30 17.51 36.24
N LYS A 723 24.32 16.59 36.08
CA LYS A 723 24.43 15.16 36.39
C LYS A 723 24.53 14.30 35.12
N LYS A 724 24.78 14.90 33.96
CA LYS A 724 24.64 14.22 32.66
C LYS A 724 25.52 12.97 32.53
N ASP A 725 26.70 12.99 33.16
CA ASP A 725 27.68 11.90 33.17
C ASP A 725 27.55 10.97 34.40
N THR A 726 26.58 11.22 35.29
CA THR A 726 26.31 10.35 36.44
C THR A 726 25.89 8.97 35.96
N VAL A 727 26.50 7.94 36.53
CA VAL A 727 26.17 6.55 36.24
C VAL A 727 24.83 6.20 36.87
N ILE A 728 23.95 5.61 36.07
CA ILE A 728 22.64 5.14 36.47
C ILE A 728 22.49 3.66 36.14
N ASN A 729 21.81 2.94 37.02
CA ASN A 729 21.22 1.65 36.70
C ASN A 729 19.72 1.83 36.51
N ILE A 730 19.14 1.05 35.60
CA ILE A 730 17.70 1.03 35.38
C ILE A 730 17.25 -0.42 35.50
N GLU A 731 16.26 -0.66 36.35
CA GLU A 731 15.70 -1.99 36.58
C GLU A 731 14.22 -1.95 36.26
N SER A 732 13.73 -2.99 35.59
CA SER A 732 12.30 -3.17 35.39
C SER A 732 11.64 -3.67 36.66
N LEU A 733 10.54 -3.02 37.05
CA LEU A 733 9.70 -3.45 38.17
C LEU A 733 8.80 -4.64 37.81
N ASP A 734 8.54 -4.86 36.52
CA ASP A 734 7.88 -6.06 36.00
C ASP A 734 8.57 -6.50 34.71
N PRO A 735 9.68 -7.27 34.80
CA PRO A 735 10.47 -7.70 33.63
C PRO A 735 9.69 -8.55 32.62
N ALA A 736 8.54 -9.10 33.02
CA ALA A 736 7.64 -9.84 32.13
C ALA A 736 6.76 -8.90 31.29
N LEU A 737 6.59 -7.65 31.72
CA LEU A 737 5.81 -6.62 31.04
C LEU A 737 6.68 -5.71 30.18
N ALA A 738 7.76 -5.18 30.77
CA ALA A 738 8.63 -4.21 30.11
C ALA A 738 10.08 -4.51 30.47
N LYS A 739 10.89 -4.97 29.51
CA LYS A 739 12.33 -5.08 29.71
C LYS A 739 12.97 -3.70 29.50
N VAL A 740 14.07 -3.44 30.20
CA VAL A 740 14.88 -2.25 29.92
C VAL A 740 15.37 -2.37 28.49
N PRO A 741 15.02 -1.42 27.60
CA PRO A 741 15.16 -1.70 26.18
C PRO A 741 16.64 -1.62 25.74
N PHE A 742 17.48 -0.87 26.45
CA PHE A 742 18.89 -0.65 26.13
C PHE A 742 19.85 -1.14 27.23
N PRO A 743 21.16 -1.28 26.93
CA PRO A 743 22.13 -1.75 27.92
C PRO A 743 22.29 -0.81 29.13
N VAL A 744 22.39 -1.43 30.31
CA VAL A 744 22.63 -0.79 31.62
C VAL A 744 23.72 -1.55 32.37
N PRO A 745 24.46 -0.91 33.32
CA PRO A 745 24.36 0.50 33.73
C PRO A 745 24.94 1.46 32.69
N THR A 746 24.43 2.70 32.66
CA THR A 746 24.75 3.73 31.65
C THR A 746 24.75 5.12 32.29
N THR A 747 24.68 6.22 31.52
CA THR A 747 24.55 7.59 32.03
C THR A 747 23.35 8.31 31.43
N TYR A 748 22.84 9.35 32.08
CA TYR A 748 21.69 10.12 31.59
C TYR A 748 21.91 10.64 30.16
N VAL A 749 23.07 11.23 29.88
CA VAL A 749 23.40 11.75 28.55
C VAL A 749 23.46 10.64 27.51
N THR A 750 23.96 9.45 27.90
CA THR A 750 24.08 8.32 26.98
C THR A 750 22.71 7.83 26.53
N VAL A 751 21.75 7.74 27.45
CA VAL A 751 20.37 7.33 27.14
C VAL A 751 19.76 8.27 26.09
N LEU A 752 19.83 9.58 26.34
CA LEU A 752 19.24 10.59 25.46
C LEU A 752 19.98 10.72 24.12
N ARG A 753 21.30 10.48 24.10
CA ARG A 753 22.11 10.59 22.88
C ARG A 753 21.99 9.38 21.96
N HIS A 754 21.97 8.17 22.52
CA HIS A 754 22.19 6.94 21.76
C HIS A 754 21.00 5.98 21.75
N TYR A 755 20.12 6.03 22.75
CA TYR A 755 19.17 4.94 22.95
C TYR A 755 17.72 5.29 22.65
N ILE A 756 17.25 6.51 22.94
CA ILE A 756 15.85 6.91 22.74
C ILE A 756 15.72 8.04 21.71
N ASP A 757 14.61 8.09 20.96
CA ASP A 757 14.41 9.06 19.87
C ASP A 757 13.82 10.38 20.38
N ILE A 758 14.68 11.23 20.93
CA ILE A 758 14.29 12.57 21.43
C ILE A 758 14.08 13.59 20.30
N SER A 759 14.30 13.20 19.04
CA SER A 759 14.18 14.07 17.87
C SER A 759 12.82 13.94 17.17
N ALA A 760 12.01 12.95 17.57
CA ALA A 760 10.65 12.77 17.09
C ALA A 760 9.73 13.91 17.58
N VAL A 761 8.64 14.14 16.84
CA VAL A 761 7.56 15.05 17.27
C VAL A 761 6.98 14.52 18.58
N ALA A 762 6.76 15.40 19.56
CA ALA A 762 6.30 15.00 20.88
C ALA A 762 4.89 14.40 20.81
N GLY A 763 4.70 13.16 21.26
CA GLY A 763 3.39 12.51 21.26
C GLY A 763 2.36 13.21 22.14
N ARG A 764 1.08 13.17 21.79
CA ARG A 764 0.02 13.90 22.51
C ARG A 764 -0.25 13.35 23.92
N GLN A 765 -0.18 12.02 24.11
CA GLN A 765 -0.49 11.40 25.40
C GLN A 765 0.56 11.74 26.48
N ILE A 766 1.85 11.75 26.13
CA ILE A 766 2.92 12.05 27.10
C ILE A 766 2.77 13.46 27.68
N LEU A 767 2.24 14.44 26.92
CA LEU A 767 2.03 15.80 27.41
C LEU A 767 1.07 15.84 28.62
N GLY A 768 0.02 15.02 28.60
CA GLY A 768 -0.93 14.92 29.72
C GLY A 768 -0.31 14.29 30.98
N VAL A 769 0.61 13.35 30.80
CA VAL A 769 1.38 12.77 31.92
C VAL A 769 2.32 13.83 32.51
N LEU A 770 3.03 14.57 31.66
CA LEU A 770 4.01 15.56 32.06
C LEU A 770 3.41 16.84 32.66
N SER A 771 2.14 17.15 32.39
CA SER A 771 1.48 18.33 32.96
C SER A 771 1.51 18.34 34.49
N LYS A 772 1.50 17.17 35.13
CA LYS A 772 1.56 17.02 36.60
C LYS A 772 2.88 17.51 37.22
N PHE A 773 3.92 17.65 36.41
CA PHE A 773 5.27 18.06 36.82
C PHE A 773 5.62 19.48 36.35
N ALA A 774 4.63 20.23 35.88
CA ALA A 774 4.83 21.57 35.35
C ALA A 774 5.37 22.54 36.41
N PRO A 775 6.34 23.40 36.06
CA PRO A 775 6.94 24.34 36.99
C PRO A 775 6.01 25.52 37.34
N THR A 776 4.99 25.76 36.52
CA THR A 776 3.99 26.83 36.72
C THR A 776 2.57 26.35 36.37
N PRO A 777 1.52 26.96 36.93
CA PRO A 777 0.13 26.66 36.58
C PRO A 777 -0.19 26.89 35.09
N GLU A 778 0.46 27.88 34.46
CA GLU A 778 0.28 28.17 33.04
C GLU A 778 0.83 27.04 32.16
N ALA A 779 2.01 26.52 32.52
CA ALA A 779 2.63 25.39 31.84
C ALA A 779 1.79 24.10 31.99
N GLU A 780 1.22 23.88 33.19
CA GLU A 780 0.29 22.76 33.44
C GLU A 780 -0.95 22.87 32.55
N ALA A 781 -1.60 24.04 32.54
CA ALA A 781 -2.79 24.29 31.75
C ALA A 781 -2.52 24.13 30.24
N PHE A 782 -1.37 24.61 29.77
CA PHE A 782 -0.94 24.48 28.39
C PHE A 782 -0.78 23.01 27.97
N LEU A 783 -0.03 22.20 28.74
CA LEU A 783 0.16 20.78 28.43
C LEU A 783 -1.14 19.97 28.52
N LYS A 784 -2.02 20.27 29.49
CA LYS A 784 -3.36 19.66 29.58
C LYS A 784 -4.21 19.98 28.35
N ASN A 785 -4.19 21.23 27.89
CA ASN A 785 -4.90 21.63 26.68
C ASN A 785 -4.39 20.88 25.45
N LEU A 786 -3.06 20.84 25.24
CA LEU A 786 -2.48 20.06 24.13
C LEU A 786 -2.83 18.57 24.20
N SER A 787 -2.86 17.99 25.40
CA SER A 787 -3.22 16.57 25.56
C SER A 787 -4.70 16.30 25.23
N ALA A 788 -5.60 17.19 25.66
CA ALA A 788 -7.05 17.03 25.50
C ALA A 788 -7.58 17.51 24.14
N ASN A 789 -6.95 18.49 23.51
CA ASN A 789 -7.41 19.14 22.28
C ASN A 789 -6.51 18.76 21.08
N LYS A 790 -7.01 17.84 20.24
CA LYS A 790 -6.33 17.35 19.04
C LYS A 790 -6.02 18.45 18.03
N GLU A 791 -6.92 19.40 17.84
CA GLU A 791 -6.72 20.49 16.86
C GLU A 791 -5.60 21.42 17.31
N GLU A 792 -5.59 21.80 18.58
CA GLU A 792 -4.56 22.66 19.14
C GLU A 792 -3.19 21.97 19.19
N TYR A 793 -3.17 20.67 19.52
CA TYR A 793 -1.98 19.85 19.40
C TYR A 793 -1.42 19.83 17.98
N ASN A 794 -2.27 19.60 16.98
CA ASN A 794 -1.83 19.59 15.59
C ASN A 794 -1.31 20.97 15.13
N ASN A 795 -2.01 22.04 15.51
CA ASN A 795 -1.64 23.40 15.19
C ASN A 795 -0.27 23.79 15.78
N ILE A 796 0.01 23.43 17.02
CA ILE A 796 1.24 23.85 17.71
C ILE A 796 2.38 22.84 17.51
N VAL A 797 2.14 21.57 17.83
CA VAL A 797 3.18 20.55 17.96
C VAL A 797 3.45 19.89 16.61
N THR A 798 2.43 19.40 15.92
CA THR A 798 2.60 18.70 14.62
C THR A 798 3.07 19.68 13.53
N HIS A 799 2.36 20.78 13.31
CA HIS A 799 2.73 21.80 12.31
C HIS A 799 4.07 22.49 12.62
N GLY A 800 4.32 22.80 13.90
CA GLY A 800 5.61 23.36 14.35
C GLY A 800 6.76 22.35 14.37
N CYS A 801 6.45 21.05 14.19
CA CYS A 801 7.37 19.92 14.32
C CYS A 801 8.14 19.96 15.64
N LEU A 802 7.44 20.19 16.75
CA LEU A 802 8.06 20.38 18.06
C LEU A 802 8.42 19.05 18.72
N LYS A 803 9.68 18.96 19.15
CA LYS A 803 10.22 17.83 19.93
C LYS A 803 9.86 18.00 21.40
N LEU A 804 9.97 16.94 22.20
CA LEU A 804 9.57 16.99 23.60
C LEU A 804 10.27 18.11 24.39
N GLY A 805 11.59 18.25 24.26
CA GLY A 805 12.33 19.31 24.95
C GLY A 805 11.90 20.72 24.52
N GLU A 806 11.46 20.89 23.27
CA GLU A 806 10.97 22.17 22.75
C GLU A 806 9.56 22.47 23.27
N VAL A 807 8.69 21.48 23.35
CA VAL A 807 7.36 21.64 23.96
C VAL A 807 7.48 22.05 25.43
N LEU A 808 8.41 21.46 26.19
CA LEU A 808 8.67 21.84 27.58
C LEU A 808 9.21 23.27 27.70
N GLN A 809 10.06 23.71 26.77
CA GLN A 809 10.53 25.10 26.71
C GLN A 809 9.39 26.07 26.40
N VAL A 810 8.57 25.79 25.38
CA VAL A 810 7.40 26.62 25.02
C VAL A 810 6.43 26.71 26.19
N ALA A 811 6.11 25.58 26.83
CA ALA A 811 5.21 25.54 27.98
C ALA A 811 5.74 26.37 29.17
N ALA A 812 7.06 26.40 29.38
CA ALA A 812 7.70 27.21 30.41
C ALA A 812 7.99 28.67 30.00
N GLY A 813 7.58 29.08 28.79
CA GLY A 813 7.80 30.44 28.27
C GLY A 813 9.24 30.74 27.84
N ASN A 814 10.07 29.71 27.59
CA ASN A 814 11.43 29.88 27.10
C ASN A 814 11.48 30.04 25.57
N ASP A 815 12.55 30.66 25.05
CA ASP A 815 12.74 30.82 23.61
C ASP A 815 13.41 29.58 22.99
N ILE A 816 12.67 28.86 22.15
CA ILE A 816 13.17 27.65 21.47
C ILE A 816 14.23 27.93 20.39
N LYS A 817 14.37 29.19 19.94
CA LYS A 817 15.39 29.59 18.96
C LYS A 817 16.75 29.82 19.60
N ALA A 818 16.77 30.28 20.86
CA ALA A 818 18.00 30.49 21.59
C ALA A 818 18.64 29.15 21.99
N THR A 819 19.97 29.14 22.09
CA THR A 819 20.72 27.96 22.53
C THR A 819 20.21 27.51 23.91
N PRO A 820 20.04 26.20 24.16
CA PRO A 820 19.68 25.71 25.48
C PRO A 820 20.76 26.04 26.51
N GLY A 821 20.42 26.91 27.46
CA GLY A 821 21.28 27.38 28.54
C GLY A 821 20.52 27.43 29.87
N PRO A 822 21.19 27.51 31.02
CA PRO A 822 20.52 27.63 32.33
C PRO A 822 19.60 28.87 32.43
N GLU A 823 19.88 29.91 31.63
CA GLU A 823 19.09 31.14 31.52
C GLU A 823 17.87 31.02 30.60
N ASN A 824 17.83 30.02 29.71
CA ASN A 824 16.79 29.87 28.66
C ASN A 824 16.15 28.46 28.67
N THR A 825 16.33 27.68 29.73
CA THR A 825 15.68 26.38 29.86
C THR A 825 15.31 26.14 31.31
N THR A 826 14.03 26.32 31.61
CA THR A 826 13.47 26.05 32.93
C THR A 826 13.51 24.55 33.22
N ALA A 827 14.03 24.17 34.39
CA ALA A 827 14.05 22.77 34.81
C ALA A 827 12.69 22.32 35.36
N TRP A 828 12.26 21.13 34.96
CA TRP A 828 11.04 20.46 35.37
C TRP A 828 11.38 19.31 36.31
N ASN A 829 10.55 19.06 37.32
CA ASN A 829 10.76 17.97 38.27
C ASN A 829 10.18 16.64 37.73
N ILE A 830 10.52 16.29 36.49
CA ILE A 830 10.04 15.08 35.81
C ILE A 830 10.97 13.90 36.16
N PRO A 831 10.44 12.80 36.75
CA PRO A 831 11.21 11.58 36.96
C PRO A 831 11.72 10.98 35.64
N PHE A 832 12.98 10.54 35.62
CA PHE A 832 13.61 10.05 34.39
C PHE A 832 13.04 8.71 33.90
N ASP A 833 12.46 7.90 34.79
CA ASP A 833 11.75 6.67 34.42
C ASP A 833 10.54 6.93 33.49
N ILE A 834 9.87 8.09 33.62
CA ILE A 834 8.79 8.50 32.70
C ILE A 834 9.36 8.73 31.30
N ILE A 835 10.53 9.34 31.20
CA ILE A 835 11.21 9.59 29.91
C ILE A 835 11.62 8.27 29.25
N VAL A 836 12.18 7.35 30.04
CA VAL A 836 12.59 6.01 29.55
C VAL A 836 11.40 5.15 29.13
N SER A 837 10.25 5.30 29.80
CA SER A 837 9.03 4.52 29.50
C SER A 837 8.18 5.09 28.37
N SER A 838 8.28 6.40 28.09
CA SER A 838 7.37 7.11 27.19
C SER A 838 7.99 7.53 25.86
N ILE A 839 9.33 7.57 25.73
CA ILE A 839 9.99 7.91 24.47
C ILE A 839 10.49 6.62 23.79
N PRO A 840 10.18 6.42 22.49
CA PRO A 840 10.57 5.23 21.77
C PRO A 840 12.09 5.10 21.62
N ARG A 841 12.53 3.89 21.28
CA ARG A 841 13.94 3.62 20.97
C ARG A 841 14.37 4.33 19.68
N LEU A 842 15.61 4.85 19.70
CA LEU A 842 16.25 5.37 18.50
C LEU A 842 16.56 4.21 17.54
N GLN A 843 15.84 4.15 16.43
CA GLN A 843 15.94 3.08 15.44
C GLN A 843 17.05 3.32 14.39
N PRO A 844 17.62 2.27 13.77
CA PRO A 844 18.45 2.43 12.58
C PRO A 844 17.62 2.98 11.41
N ARG A 845 18.27 3.70 10.51
CA ARG A 845 17.67 4.16 9.25
C ARG A 845 18.18 3.29 8.10
N TYR A 846 17.27 2.72 7.33
CA TYR A 846 17.60 1.82 6.22
C TYR A 846 17.85 2.59 4.94
N TYR A 847 18.85 2.15 4.18
CA TYR A 847 19.18 2.66 2.86
C TYR A 847 19.34 1.49 1.90
N SER A 848 18.75 1.58 0.71
CA SER A 848 18.98 0.61 -0.37
C SER A 848 20.45 0.67 -0.79
N ILE A 849 21.14 -0.47 -0.76
CA ILE A 849 22.57 -0.53 -1.05
C ILE A 849 22.81 -0.22 -2.52
N SER A 850 23.68 0.76 -2.80
CA SER A 850 23.98 1.24 -4.16
C SER A 850 25.25 0.67 -4.78
N SER A 851 25.76 -0.44 -4.23
CA SER A 851 26.88 -1.21 -4.77
C SER A 851 26.49 -2.65 -5.10
N SER A 852 27.25 -3.25 -6.02
CA SER A 852 27.25 -4.70 -6.28
C SER A 852 28.36 -5.38 -5.47
N PRO A 853 28.09 -6.51 -4.79
CA PRO A 853 29.12 -7.29 -4.12
C PRO A 853 30.09 -7.98 -5.11
N LYS A 854 29.74 -8.10 -6.41
CA LYS A 854 30.66 -8.63 -7.42
C LYS A 854 31.75 -7.64 -7.82
N LEU A 855 31.50 -6.34 -7.70
CA LEU A 855 32.54 -5.30 -7.88
C LEU A 855 33.14 -4.88 -6.53
N TYR A 856 32.32 -4.82 -5.48
CA TYR A 856 32.65 -4.28 -4.17
C TYR A 856 32.29 -5.28 -3.05
N PRO A 857 32.95 -6.45 -2.96
CA PRO A 857 32.57 -7.52 -2.03
C PRO A 857 32.66 -7.12 -0.55
N HIS A 858 33.50 -6.13 -0.24
CA HIS A 858 33.75 -5.64 1.12
C HIS A 858 33.45 -4.14 1.26
N SER A 859 32.74 -3.52 0.31
CA SER A 859 32.33 -2.12 0.41
C SER A 859 30.83 -1.98 0.14
N ILE A 860 30.08 -1.52 1.14
CA ILE A 860 28.66 -1.22 1.04
C ILE A 860 28.51 0.27 0.73
N HIS A 861 27.82 0.58 -0.35
CA HIS A 861 27.64 1.97 -0.80
C HIS A 861 26.24 2.45 -0.40
N VAL A 862 26.18 3.68 0.12
CA VAL A 862 24.95 4.36 0.52
C VAL A 862 24.78 5.62 -0.33
N THR A 863 23.54 5.89 -0.73
CA THR A 863 23.12 7.10 -1.45
C THR A 863 22.01 7.76 -0.62
N CYS A 864 22.32 8.85 0.08
CA CYS A 864 21.43 9.45 1.07
C CYS A 864 21.13 10.91 0.72
N VAL A 865 19.87 11.21 0.37
CA VAL A 865 19.40 12.60 0.29
C VAL A 865 19.25 13.15 1.70
N VAL A 866 19.78 14.35 1.95
CA VAL A 866 19.73 14.95 3.28
C VAL A 866 18.35 15.56 3.50
N LEU A 867 17.62 15.04 4.50
CA LEU A 867 16.32 15.54 4.87
C LEU A 867 16.44 16.87 5.63
N LYS A 868 15.90 17.91 5.01
CA LYS A 868 15.78 19.25 5.55
C LYS A 868 14.53 19.90 4.93
N TYR A 869 13.61 20.36 5.76
CA TYR A 869 12.36 21.00 5.31
C TYR A 869 11.93 22.09 6.29
N GLU A 870 11.00 22.93 5.89
CA GLU A 870 10.47 24.00 6.75
C GLU A 870 9.20 23.53 7.46
N SER A 871 9.09 23.83 8.76
CA SER A 871 7.85 23.63 9.52
C SER A 871 6.75 24.57 9.02
N ILE A 872 5.51 24.28 9.38
CA ILE A 872 4.36 25.17 9.14
C ILE A 872 4.31 26.22 10.26
N GLU A 873 4.17 27.49 9.92
CA GLU A 873 4.03 28.60 10.88
C GLU A 873 2.72 28.50 11.66
N ASN A 874 2.77 28.81 12.96
CA ASN A 874 1.60 28.96 13.82
C ASN A 874 1.76 30.16 14.77
N SER A 875 0.78 30.35 15.65
CA SER A 875 0.74 31.48 16.60
C SER A 875 1.91 31.54 17.58
N LEU A 876 2.56 30.41 17.88
CA LEU A 876 3.66 30.31 18.84
C LEU A 876 5.03 30.13 18.17
N VAL A 877 5.07 29.53 16.99
CA VAL A 877 6.30 29.08 16.33
C VAL A 877 6.30 29.57 14.88
N LYS A 878 7.28 30.43 14.57
CA LYS A 878 7.60 30.85 13.20
C LYS A 878 8.17 29.69 12.39
N THR A 879 8.04 29.76 11.07
CA THR A 879 8.68 28.83 10.12
C THR A 879 10.16 28.62 10.48
N ARG A 880 10.57 27.35 10.59
CA ARG A 880 11.94 26.97 10.95
C ARG A 880 12.40 25.75 10.16
N TRP A 881 13.71 25.57 10.06
CA TRP A 881 14.29 24.36 9.48
C TRP A 881 14.18 23.17 10.43
N VAL A 882 13.65 22.07 9.91
CA VAL A 882 13.56 20.76 10.53
C VAL A 882 14.53 19.83 9.82
N TYR A 883 15.30 19.06 10.59
CA TYR A 883 16.39 18.21 10.09
C TYR A 883 16.13 16.75 10.44
N GLY A 884 16.26 15.84 9.47
CA GLY A 884 16.18 14.41 9.75
C GLY A 884 17.43 13.90 10.46
N THR A 885 17.25 13.20 11.59
CA THR A 885 18.35 12.68 12.44
C THR A 885 19.33 11.81 11.66
N GLY A 886 18.85 10.78 10.96
CA GLY A 886 19.72 9.82 10.26
C GLY A 886 20.54 10.44 9.13
N SER A 887 19.90 11.24 8.27
CA SER A 887 20.57 11.83 7.11
C SER A 887 21.54 12.96 7.48
N ASN A 888 21.20 13.78 8.48
CA ASN A 888 22.08 14.86 8.94
C ASN A 888 23.23 14.33 9.82
N PHE A 889 23.05 13.20 10.51
CA PHE A 889 24.14 12.47 11.14
C PHE A 889 25.17 12.00 10.12
N LEU A 890 24.73 11.37 9.02
CA LEU A 890 25.63 10.98 7.92
C LEU A 890 26.28 12.19 7.22
N LEU A 891 25.56 13.30 7.06
CA LEU A 891 26.13 14.53 6.53
C LEU A 891 27.25 15.09 7.44
N ASN A 892 27.06 15.07 8.76
CA ASN A 892 28.09 15.46 9.72
C ASN A 892 29.30 14.53 9.67
N LEU A 893 29.09 13.22 9.55
CA LEU A 893 30.18 12.26 9.33
C LEU A 893 30.95 12.54 8.03
N LYS A 894 30.25 12.91 6.95
CA LYS A 894 30.87 13.34 5.69
C LYS A 894 31.75 14.57 5.89
N PHE A 895 31.25 15.61 6.58
CA PHE A 895 32.06 16.79 6.89
C PHE A 895 33.29 16.43 7.73
N ALA A 896 33.10 15.62 8.76
CA ALA A 896 34.18 15.18 9.64
C ALA A 896 35.25 14.37 8.89
N ALA A 897 34.84 13.45 8.02
CA ALA A 897 35.73 12.62 7.20
C ALA A 897 36.52 13.42 6.16
N GLU A 898 35.94 14.49 5.61
CA GLU A 898 36.62 15.41 4.69
C GLU A 898 37.40 16.53 5.39
N GLY A 899 37.40 16.58 6.73
CA GLY A 899 38.01 17.67 7.49
C GLY A 899 37.36 19.04 7.25
N GLN A 900 36.11 19.05 6.78
CA GLN A 900 35.32 20.26 6.55
C GLN A 900 34.61 20.68 7.83
N GLN A 901 34.54 21.99 8.06
CA GLN A 901 33.60 22.52 9.04
C GLN A 901 32.19 22.47 8.47
N SER A 902 31.23 22.15 9.32
CA SER A 902 29.80 22.21 8.97
C SER A 902 29.45 23.60 8.42
N PRO A 903 28.66 23.71 7.33
CA PRO A 903 28.30 24.98 6.75
C PRO A 903 27.49 25.84 7.75
N LEU A 904 28.00 27.06 7.98
CA LEU A 904 27.47 28.16 8.81
C LEU A 904 27.58 28.00 10.34
N VAL A 905 28.76 28.36 10.86
CA VAL A 905 28.92 28.90 12.22
C VAL A 905 29.13 30.43 12.21
N ASP A 906 29.44 31.04 11.07
CA ASP A 906 29.57 32.50 10.99
C ASP A 906 28.24 33.18 10.66
N SER A 907 27.48 33.47 11.71
CA SER A 907 26.98 34.83 11.87
C SER A 907 26.71 35.11 13.35
N GLU A 908 27.74 35.60 14.05
CA GLU A 908 27.53 36.50 15.20
C GLU A 908 26.58 37.67 14.83
N GLU A 909 26.32 37.90 13.54
CA GLU A 909 25.46 38.94 12.99
C GLU A 909 23.96 38.58 12.85
N ASN A 910 23.53 37.33 13.06
CA ASN A 910 22.09 36.99 12.89
C ASN A 910 21.57 35.84 13.77
N PRO A 911 21.11 36.12 15.00
CA PRO A 911 20.60 35.12 15.95
C PRO A 911 19.27 34.44 15.55
N ASP A 912 18.60 34.87 14.47
CA ASP A 912 17.35 34.29 13.98
C ASP A 912 17.54 33.00 13.14
N LYS A 913 18.78 32.57 12.88
CA LYS A 913 19.05 31.36 12.08
C LYS A 913 19.21 30.11 12.97
N VAL A 914 18.20 29.23 12.89
CA VAL A 914 18.17 27.88 13.46
C VAL A 914 19.51 27.15 13.31
N PHE A 915 20.05 26.65 14.42
CA PHE A 915 21.33 25.94 14.48
C PHE A 915 21.34 24.71 13.58
N PHE A 916 22.33 24.63 12.68
CA PHE A 916 22.63 23.38 12.00
C PHE A 916 23.00 22.31 13.05
N PRO A 917 22.39 21.10 13.00
CA PRO A 917 22.58 20.10 14.05
C PRO A 917 24.01 19.53 14.06
N LYS A 918 24.61 19.49 15.25
CA LYS A 918 25.90 18.83 15.52
C LYS A 918 25.68 17.50 16.23
N TYR A 919 26.59 16.56 16.03
CA TYR A 919 26.51 15.19 16.57
C TYR A 919 27.86 14.77 17.16
N ALA A 920 27.85 13.96 18.22
CA ALA A 920 29.04 13.27 18.72
C ALA A 920 29.48 12.12 17.79
N VAL A 921 30.11 12.49 16.66
CA VAL A 921 30.49 11.56 15.57
C VAL A 921 31.63 10.60 15.94
N GLU A 922 32.38 10.87 17.01
CA GLU A 922 33.42 9.98 17.52
C GLU A 922 32.84 8.74 18.22
N GLY A 923 31.54 8.76 18.56
CA GLY A 923 30.85 7.65 19.18
C GLY A 923 31.30 7.32 20.62
N PRO A 924 30.81 6.21 21.19
CA PRO A 924 31.12 5.83 22.57
C PRO A 924 32.63 5.65 22.74
N ARG A 925 33.22 6.35 23.72
CA ARG A 925 34.67 6.30 24.04
C ARG A 925 35.57 6.65 22.85
N GLY A 926 35.07 7.42 21.88
CA GLY A 926 35.79 7.72 20.66
C GLY A 926 36.00 6.51 19.73
N ALA A 927 35.28 5.39 19.95
CA ALA A 927 35.50 4.14 19.22
C ALA A 927 35.20 4.22 17.72
N TYR A 928 34.44 5.25 17.29
CA TYR A 928 34.09 5.49 15.89
C TYR A 928 35.04 6.46 15.20
N LYS A 929 36.17 6.81 15.83
CA LYS A 929 37.27 7.54 15.20
C LYS A 929 38.57 6.77 15.34
N SER A 930 39.31 6.65 14.23
CA SER A 930 40.63 6.04 14.19
C SER A 930 41.54 6.93 13.34
N GLU A 931 42.48 7.64 13.97
CA GLU A 931 43.32 8.64 13.31
C GLU A 931 42.48 9.68 12.55
N THR A 932 42.35 9.53 11.23
CA THR A 932 41.55 10.36 10.32
C THR A 932 40.26 9.71 9.83
N THR A 933 40.07 8.41 10.10
CA THR A 933 38.92 7.62 9.61
C THR A 933 37.79 7.63 10.62
N TYR A 934 36.59 7.95 10.17
CA TYR A 934 35.36 7.83 10.96
C TYR A 934 34.66 6.51 10.65
N LYS A 935 33.89 6.00 11.60
CA LYS A 935 33.11 4.77 11.49
C LYS A 935 31.64 5.06 11.75
N VAL A 936 30.77 4.21 11.23
CA VAL A 936 29.35 4.26 11.50
C VAL A 936 28.81 2.86 11.78
N PRO A 937 28.01 2.64 12.84
CA PRO A 937 27.47 1.31 13.11
C PRO A 937 26.40 0.93 12.10
N ILE A 938 26.58 -0.23 11.49
CA ILE A 938 25.68 -0.76 10.47
C ILE A 938 25.32 -2.22 10.68
N HIS A 939 24.22 -2.63 10.08
CA HIS A 939 23.91 -4.03 9.82
C HIS A 939 23.27 -4.17 8.43
N VAL A 940 23.34 -5.36 7.85
CA VAL A 940 22.69 -5.66 6.56
C VAL A 940 21.36 -6.35 6.83
N ARG A 941 20.31 -5.89 6.13
CA ARG A 941 19.02 -6.56 6.07
C ARG A 941 18.84 -7.15 4.68
N ARG A 942 18.49 -8.42 4.63
CA ARG A 942 18.24 -9.12 3.37
C ARG A 942 16.91 -8.69 2.77
N SER A 943 16.87 -8.52 1.45
CA SER A 943 15.64 -8.26 0.70
C SER A 943 15.37 -9.31 -0.38
N THR A 944 14.16 -9.32 -0.93
CA THR A 944 13.79 -10.10 -2.13
C THR A 944 14.03 -9.34 -3.44
N PHE A 945 14.42 -8.06 -3.37
CA PHE A 945 14.64 -7.18 -4.51
C PHE A 945 15.92 -7.58 -5.26
N ARG A 946 15.80 -8.50 -6.22
CA ARG A 946 16.94 -9.14 -6.90
C ARG A 946 16.79 -9.14 -8.41
N LEU A 947 17.91 -8.93 -9.10
CA LEU A 947 18.01 -9.21 -10.55
C LEU A 947 17.64 -10.66 -10.89
N PRO A 948 17.10 -10.91 -12.10
CA PRO A 948 16.86 -12.28 -12.54
C PRO A 948 18.17 -13.02 -12.75
N THR A 949 18.19 -14.28 -12.32
CA THR A 949 19.34 -15.19 -12.42
C THR A 949 19.78 -15.36 -13.87
N ASN A 950 18.83 -15.43 -14.81
CA ASN A 950 19.10 -15.50 -16.24
C ASN A 950 19.37 -14.11 -16.85
N PRO A 951 20.60 -13.84 -17.36
CA PRO A 951 20.95 -12.55 -17.97
C PRO A 951 20.26 -12.29 -19.32
N LYS A 952 19.59 -13.29 -19.92
CA LYS A 952 18.81 -13.12 -21.15
C LYS A 952 17.48 -12.42 -20.93
N SER A 953 16.99 -12.41 -19.69
CA SER A 953 15.72 -11.76 -19.34
C SER A 953 15.89 -10.24 -19.39
N PRO A 954 15.03 -9.50 -20.11
CA PRO A 954 15.04 -8.05 -20.08
C PRO A 954 14.77 -7.51 -18.67
N VAL A 955 15.32 -6.35 -18.35
CA VAL A 955 15.15 -5.69 -17.06
C VAL A 955 14.77 -4.23 -17.29
N ILE A 956 13.71 -3.78 -16.63
CA ILE A 956 13.19 -2.42 -16.68
C ILE A 956 13.22 -1.87 -15.25
N MET A 957 14.02 -0.83 -15.03
CA MET A 957 14.27 -0.23 -13.71
C MET A 957 13.76 1.21 -13.72
N ILE A 958 12.98 1.58 -12.71
CA ILE A 958 12.36 2.89 -12.58
C ILE A 958 12.68 3.46 -11.21
N GLY A 959 13.56 4.46 -11.17
CA GLY A 959 14.11 4.97 -9.90
C GLY A 959 14.48 6.44 -9.97
N PRO A 960 13.52 7.37 -9.83
CA PRO A 960 13.84 8.79 -9.73
C PRO A 960 14.48 9.15 -8.38
N GLY A 961 15.35 10.17 -8.40
CA GLY A 961 16.08 10.61 -7.22
C GLY A 961 16.91 9.47 -6.60
N THR A 962 16.86 9.35 -5.27
CA THR A 962 17.54 8.27 -4.53
C THR A 962 16.99 6.88 -4.82
N GLY A 963 15.83 6.76 -5.48
CA GLY A 963 15.32 5.49 -6.01
C GLY A 963 16.28 4.81 -7.00
N VAL A 964 17.27 5.54 -7.53
CA VAL A 964 18.32 4.96 -8.39
C VAL A 964 19.34 4.10 -7.63
N ALA A 965 19.38 4.20 -6.30
CA ALA A 965 20.38 3.54 -5.46
C ALA A 965 20.54 2.04 -5.76
N PRO A 966 19.50 1.18 -5.62
CA PRO A 966 19.67 -0.25 -5.91
C PRO A 966 19.99 -0.51 -7.38
N PHE A 967 19.56 0.35 -8.30
CA PHE A 967 19.81 0.19 -9.73
C PHE A 967 21.26 0.48 -10.11
N ARG A 968 21.95 1.36 -9.38
CA ARG A 968 23.42 1.46 -9.49
C ARG A 968 24.08 0.12 -9.17
N GLY A 969 23.66 -0.53 -8.08
CA GLY A 969 24.12 -1.87 -7.72
C GLY A 969 23.77 -2.92 -8.77
N PHE A 970 22.56 -2.89 -9.34
CA PHE A 970 22.14 -3.84 -10.39
C PHE A 970 22.96 -3.69 -11.67
N VAL A 971 23.20 -2.45 -12.12
CA VAL A 971 24.01 -2.19 -13.31
C VAL A 971 25.45 -2.63 -13.08
N GLN A 972 26.02 -2.33 -11.91
CA GLN A 972 27.36 -2.82 -11.52
C GLN A 972 27.46 -4.36 -11.49
N GLU A 973 26.42 -5.03 -10.99
CA GLU A 973 26.34 -6.50 -10.96
C GLU A 973 26.38 -7.07 -12.38
N ARG A 974 25.64 -6.45 -13.30
CA ARG A 974 25.63 -6.82 -14.73
C ARG A 974 26.96 -6.50 -15.42
N VAL A 975 27.60 -5.39 -15.10
CA VAL A 975 28.95 -5.05 -15.60
C VAL A 975 29.97 -6.10 -15.15
N ALA A 976 29.96 -6.50 -13.87
CA ALA A 976 30.87 -7.54 -13.37
C ALA A 976 30.66 -8.89 -14.08
N MET A 977 29.40 -9.26 -14.31
CA MET A 977 29.04 -10.45 -15.07
C MET A 977 29.47 -10.35 -16.54
N ALA A 978 29.32 -9.17 -17.14
CA ALA A 978 29.66 -8.92 -18.54
C ALA A 978 31.16 -9.04 -18.76
N ARG A 979 31.99 -8.45 -17.89
CA ARG A 979 33.46 -8.60 -17.91
C ARG A 979 33.88 -10.06 -17.93
N ARG A 980 33.35 -10.88 -17.02
CA ARG A 980 33.64 -12.33 -16.96
C ARG A 980 33.14 -13.08 -18.20
N THR A 981 31.98 -12.70 -18.73
CA THR A 981 31.41 -13.34 -19.92
C THR A 981 32.23 -13.02 -21.17
N ILE A 982 32.66 -11.76 -21.33
CA ILE A 982 33.53 -11.34 -22.43
C ILE A 982 34.91 -12.01 -22.32
N GLU A 983 35.46 -12.10 -21.11
CA GLU A 983 36.73 -12.80 -20.89
C GLU A 983 36.66 -14.27 -21.31
N LYS A 984 35.53 -14.94 -21.02
CA LYS A 984 35.34 -16.37 -21.33
C LYS A 984 34.92 -16.64 -22.78
N ASN A 985 34.01 -15.84 -23.33
CA ASN A 985 33.30 -16.11 -24.58
C ASN A 985 33.62 -15.10 -25.70
N GLY A 986 34.48 -14.11 -25.44
CA GLY A 986 34.78 -13.01 -26.35
C GLY A 986 33.71 -11.90 -26.38
N PRO A 987 33.92 -10.82 -27.14
CA PRO A 987 33.03 -9.64 -27.17
C PRO A 987 31.58 -9.92 -27.59
N GLU A 988 31.35 -10.96 -28.40
CA GLU A 988 30.01 -11.40 -28.82
C GLU A 988 29.28 -12.23 -27.74
N GLY A 989 29.95 -12.57 -26.65
CA GLY A 989 29.37 -13.35 -25.54
C GLY A 989 28.19 -12.67 -24.83
N LEU A 990 27.95 -11.38 -25.11
CA LEU A 990 26.78 -10.64 -24.61
C LEU A 990 25.62 -10.60 -25.62
N ALA A 991 25.77 -11.11 -26.84
CA ALA A 991 24.78 -10.91 -27.92
C ALA A 991 23.37 -11.37 -27.52
N ASP A 992 23.26 -12.47 -26.76
CA ASP A 992 22.01 -13.06 -26.30
C ASP A 992 21.48 -12.50 -24.97
N TRP A 993 22.17 -11.52 -24.37
CA TRP A 993 21.69 -10.87 -23.14
C TRP A 993 20.45 -10.03 -23.42
N GLY A 994 19.56 -10.00 -22.43
CA GLY A 994 18.40 -9.11 -22.43
C GLY A 994 18.83 -7.65 -22.25
N ASN A 995 18.02 -6.73 -22.78
CA ASN A 995 18.27 -5.31 -22.58
C ASN A 995 17.96 -4.91 -21.13
N ILE A 996 18.76 -4.00 -20.60
CA ILE A 996 18.61 -3.43 -19.26
C ILE A 996 18.31 -1.94 -19.44
N ARG A 997 17.10 -1.52 -19.08
CA ARG A 997 16.62 -0.14 -19.25
C ARG A 997 16.47 0.52 -17.89
N LEU A 998 17.03 1.72 -17.74
CA LEU A 998 16.86 2.55 -16.55
C LEU A 998 16.10 3.83 -16.90
N TYR A 999 14.97 4.05 -16.25
CA TYR A 999 14.21 5.29 -16.27
C TYR A 999 14.50 6.06 -14.98
N TYR A 1000 15.27 7.13 -15.12
CA TYR A 1000 15.71 7.99 -14.04
C TYR A 1000 15.03 9.35 -14.13
N GLY A 1001 14.83 10.00 -12.99
CA GLY A 1001 14.29 11.35 -12.93
C GLY A 1001 14.96 12.18 -11.85
N CYS A 1002 15.21 13.45 -12.13
CA CYS A 1002 15.66 14.43 -11.14
C CYS A 1002 15.11 15.83 -11.49
N ARG A 1003 15.49 16.87 -10.74
CA ARG A 1003 15.05 18.24 -11.05
C ARG A 1003 15.79 18.78 -12.27
N SER A 1004 17.10 18.63 -12.31
CA SER A 1004 17.97 19.23 -13.31
C SER A 1004 19.18 18.35 -13.57
N SER A 1005 19.56 18.22 -14.84
CA SER A 1005 20.75 17.48 -15.26
C SER A 1005 22.05 18.08 -14.69
N LYS A 1006 22.03 19.34 -14.26
CA LYS A 1006 23.19 20.09 -13.77
C LYS A 1006 23.24 20.23 -12.26
N GLN A 1007 22.17 19.90 -11.54
CA GLN A 1007 22.09 20.10 -10.09
C GLN A 1007 22.03 18.80 -9.30
N ASP A 1008 21.11 17.90 -9.66
CA ASP A 1008 20.79 16.72 -8.84
C ASP A 1008 20.79 15.41 -9.64
N PHE A 1009 21.59 15.34 -10.70
CA PHE A 1009 21.81 14.12 -11.47
C PHE A 1009 22.81 13.20 -10.77
N LEU A 1010 22.29 12.26 -9.99
CA LEU A 1010 23.07 11.28 -9.24
C LEU A 1010 23.92 10.40 -10.17
N TYR A 1011 25.22 10.32 -9.88
CA TYR A 1011 26.19 9.47 -10.57
C TYR A 1011 26.27 9.70 -12.09
N SER A 1012 26.02 10.94 -12.55
CA SER A 1012 25.96 11.31 -13.97
C SER A 1012 27.18 10.85 -14.79
N GLU A 1013 28.36 10.78 -14.16
CA GLU A 1013 29.62 10.39 -14.79
C GLU A 1013 29.79 8.86 -14.93
N GLU A 1014 29.08 8.06 -14.12
CA GLU A 1014 29.25 6.60 -14.13
C GLU A 1014 28.41 5.92 -15.22
N TRP A 1015 27.19 6.44 -15.49
CA TRP A 1015 26.24 5.82 -16.40
C TRP A 1015 26.78 5.63 -17.84
N PRO A 1016 27.49 6.61 -18.44
CA PRO A 1016 28.08 6.43 -19.77
C PRO A 1016 29.14 5.32 -19.82
N GLU A 1017 29.93 5.17 -18.74
CA GLU A 1017 30.94 4.11 -18.66
C GLU A 1017 30.28 2.73 -18.54
N TYR A 1018 29.24 2.60 -17.70
CA TYR A 1018 28.47 1.35 -17.63
C TYR A 1018 27.80 0.98 -18.96
N ALA A 1019 27.27 1.97 -19.70
CA ALA A 1019 26.68 1.73 -21.03
C ALA A 1019 27.73 1.20 -22.03
N LYS A 1020 28.94 1.77 -21.99
CA LYS A 1020 30.07 1.32 -22.80
C LYS A 1020 30.49 -0.11 -22.46
N GLU A 1021 30.62 -0.43 -21.17
CA GLU A 1021 30.99 -1.78 -20.73
C GLU A 1021 29.94 -2.85 -21.03
N LEU A 1022 28.68 -2.47 -21.12
CA LEU A 1022 27.58 -3.38 -21.47
C LEU A 1022 27.30 -3.46 -22.98
N HIS A 1023 28.16 -2.89 -23.83
CA HIS A 1023 28.15 -3.04 -25.29
C HIS A 1023 26.76 -2.76 -25.92
N GLY A 1024 26.05 -1.75 -25.43
CA GLY A 1024 24.73 -1.36 -25.92
C GLY A 1024 23.54 -2.15 -25.33
N LYS A 1025 23.77 -3.09 -24.40
CA LYS A 1025 22.70 -3.78 -23.66
C LYS A 1025 22.07 -2.92 -22.56
N PHE A 1026 22.76 -1.87 -22.11
CA PHE A 1026 22.23 -0.92 -21.13
C PHE A 1026 21.86 0.40 -21.77
N THR A 1027 20.66 0.88 -21.46
CA THR A 1027 20.16 2.19 -21.89
C THR A 1027 19.54 2.93 -20.72
N MET A 1028 19.81 4.23 -20.61
CA MET A 1028 19.24 5.08 -19.58
C MET A 1028 18.45 6.22 -20.22
N ARG A 1029 17.24 6.49 -19.72
CA ARG A 1029 16.42 7.65 -20.08
C ARG A 1029 16.21 8.52 -18.84
N CYS A 1030 16.35 9.84 -19.01
CA CYS A 1030 16.28 10.80 -17.91
C CYS A 1030 15.13 11.78 -18.08
N ALA A 1031 14.34 11.96 -17.02
CA ALA A 1031 13.30 12.98 -16.91
C ALA A 1031 13.80 14.14 -16.03
N PHE A 1032 13.97 15.32 -16.61
CA PHE A 1032 14.41 16.52 -15.87
C PHE A 1032 13.24 17.46 -15.60
N SER A 1033 12.62 17.28 -14.43
CA SER A 1033 11.34 17.91 -14.06
C SER A 1033 11.36 19.43 -13.90
N ARG A 1034 12.54 20.08 -13.97
CA ARG A 1034 12.70 21.55 -13.88
C ARG A 1034 13.55 22.15 -15.02
N GLU A 1035 13.90 21.36 -16.04
CA GLU A 1035 14.65 21.84 -17.21
C GLU A 1035 13.82 21.72 -18.49
N THR A 1036 13.13 20.59 -18.64
CA THR A 1036 12.36 20.24 -19.81
C THR A 1036 10.89 20.04 -19.42
N PHE A 1037 10.01 20.70 -20.16
CA PHE A 1037 8.58 20.71 -19.93
C PHE A 1037 7.88 20.15 -21.17
N LYS A 1038 6.71 19.55 -20.95
CA LYS A 1038 5.82 19.11 -22.03
C LYS A 1038 5.28 20.33 -22.80
N PRO A 1039 4.67 20.13 -23.99
CA PRO A 1039 4.10 21.23 -24.77
C PRO A 1039 3.05 22.07 -24.03
N ASP A 1040 2.37 21.48 -23.04
CA ASP A 1040 1.39 22.15 -22.17
C ASP A 1040 2.01 22.91 -20.99
N GLY A 1041 3.35 22.94 -20.88
CA GLY A 1041 4.10 23.57 -19.79
C GLY A 1041 4.22 22.72 -18.53
N SER A 1042 3.63 21.52 -18.49
CA SER A 1042 3.74 20.62 -17.34
C SER A 1042 5.11 19.92 -17.27
N LYS A 1043 5.48 19.45 -16.08
CA LYS A 1043 6.77 18.79 -15.82
C LYS A 1043 6.81 17.40 -16.45
N ILE A 1044 8.01 16.99 -16.87
CA ILE A 1044 8.29 15.62 -17.33
C ILE A 1044 8.75 14.77 -16.15
N TYR A 1045 8.18 13.58 -16.03
CA TYR A 1045 8.50 12.57 -15.03
C TYR A 1045 8.78 11.20 -15.69
N VAL A 1046 9.23 10.22 -14.90
CA VAL A 1046 9.62 8.90 -15.41
C VAL A 1046 8.49 8.16 -16.11
N GLN A 1047 7.25 8.30 -15.63
CA GLN A 1047 6.08 7.69 -16.25
C GLN A 1047 5.79 8.22 -17.67
N ASP A 1048 6.20 9.45 -17.97
CA ASP A 1048 6.06 9.99 -19.32
C ASP A 1048 7.03 9.31 -20.29
N LEU A 1049 8.25 9.05 -19.84
CA LEU A 1049 9.26 8.32 -20.62
C LEU A 1049 8.86 6.86 -20.82
N LEU A 1050 8.23 6.23 -19.82
CA LEU A 1050 7.67 4.88 -19.96
C LEU A 1050 6.60 4.86 -21.05
N TRP A 1051 5.71 5.85 -21.06
CA TRP A 1051 4.65 5.95 -22.06
C TRP A 1051 5.19 6.14 -23.49
N GLU A 1052 6.25 6.94 -23.63
CA GLU A 1052 6.94 7.11 -24.91
C GLU A 1052 7.54 5.78 -25.43
N ASP A 1053 8.11 4.97 -24.55
CA ASP A 1053 8.76 3.69 -24.91
C ASP A 1053 7.81 2.48 -24.84
N ARG A 1054 6.50 2.70 -24.72
CA ARG A 1054 5.50 1.68 -24.36
C ARG A 1054 5.54 0.42 -25.22
N GLU A 1055 5.74 0.54 -26.54
CA GLU A 1055 5.80 -0.61 -27.45
C GLU A 1055 6.99 -1.52 -27.13
N ALA A 1056 8.17 -0.92 -26.91
CA ALA A 1056 9.38 -1.64 -26.59
C ALA A 1056 9.35 -2.24 -25.18
N ILE A 1057 8.66 -1.58 -24.25
CA ILE A 1057 8.42 -2.06 -22.88
C ILE A 1057 7.48 -3.27 -22.92
N ALA A 1058 6.35 -3.15 -23.62
CA ALA A 1058 5.37 -4.22 -23.74
C ALA A 1058 5.97 -5.49 -24.35
N ASP A 1059 6.72 -5.36 -25.45
CA ASP A 1059 7.43 -6.49 -26.07
C ASP A 1059 8.41 -7.16 -25.10
N ALA A 1060 9.21 -6.37 -24.38
CA ALA A 1060 10.16 -6.88 -23.40
C ALA A 1060 9.47 -7.67 -22.26
N ILE A 1061 8.27 -7.26 -21.85
CA ILE A 1061 7.52 -7.90 -20.76
C ILE A 1061 6.79 -9.14 -21.25
N LEU A 1062 5.99 -9.01 -22.31
CA LEU A 1062 5.08 -10.04 -22.80
C LEU A 1062 5.84 -11.14 -23.56
N ASN A 1063 6.72 -10.76 -24.49
CA ASN A 1063 7.48 -11.71 -25.31
C ASN A 1063 8.84 -12.05 -24.67
N GLY A 1064 9.52 -11.05 -24.12
CA GLY A 1064 10.85 -11.21 -23.53
C GLY A 1064 10.87 -11.83 -22.12
N ARG A 1065 9.71 -11.98 -21.48
CA ARG A 1065 9.58 -12.38 -20.07
C ARG A 1065 10.41 -11.49 -19.12
N GLY A 1066 10.44 -10.19 -19.40
CA GLY A 1066 11.21 -9.20 -18.65
C GLY A 1066 10.72 -8.92 -17.23
N TYR A 1067 11.59 -8.30 -16.43
CA TYR A 1067 11.33 -7.93 -15.04
C TYR A 1067 11.19 -6.41 -14.92
N ILE A 1068 10.27 -5.97 -14.07
CA ILE A 1068 10.01 -4.57 -13.72
C ILE A 1068 10.45 -4.36 -12.27
N TYR A 1069 11.19 -3.29 -12.04
CA TYR A 1069 11.65 -2.86 -10.73
C TYR A 1069 11.32 -1.39 -10.52
N VAL A 1070 10.57 -1.07 -9.46
CA VAL A 1070 10.21 0.29 -9.06
C VAL A 1070 10.89 0.61 -7.74
N CYS A 1071 11.52 1.78 -7.62
CA CYS A 1071 12.21 2.17 -6.40
C CYS A 1071 12.12 3.68 -6.14
N GLY A 1072 11.94 4.08 -4.88
CA GLY A 1072 11.85 5.48 -4.45
C GLY A 1072 10.52 5.82 -3.79
N ASP A 1073 9.94 6.98 -4.13
CA ASP A 1073 8.73 7.52 -3.48
C ASP A 1073 7.51 6.59 -3.62
N ALA A 1074 7.04 6.07 -2.48
CA ALA A 1074 5.84 5.23 -2.39
C ALA A 1074 4.55 6.03 -2.63
N ARG A 1075 4.51 7.30 -2.21
CA ARG A 1075 3.26 8.06 -2.10
C ARG A 1075 2.67 8.48 -3.45
N ASN A 1076 3.50 8.91 -4.39
CA ASN A 1076 3.02 9.45 -5.67
C ASN A 1076 3.63 8.72 -6.87
N MET A 1077 4.95 8.52 -6.83
CA MET A 1077 5.70 8.00 -7.96
C MET A 1077 5.35 6.54 -8.26
N ALA A 1078 5.40 5.66 -7.25
CA ALA A 1078 5.12 4.23 -7.43
C ALA A 1078 3.75 4.00 -8.07
N LYS A 1079 2.71 4.64 -7.53
CA LYS A 1079 1.34 4.58 -8.06
C LYS A 1079 1.25 5.07 -9.50
N SER A 1080 1.86 6.21 -9.83
CA SER A 1080 1.83 6.78 -11.20
C SER A 1080 2.55 5.89 -12.22
N VAL A 1081 3.61 5.20 -11.79
CA VAL A 1081 4.36 4.25 -12.62
C VAL A 1081 3.54 2.99 -12.85
N GLU A 1082 2.91 2.45 -11.81
CA GLU A 1082 2.05 1.27 -11.91
C GLU A 1082 0.82 1.53 -12.81
N GLU A 1083 0.14 2.66 -12.63
CA GLU A 1083 -0.96 3.11 -13.50
C GLU A 1083 -0.51 3.18 -14.97
N THR A 1084 0.71 3.67 -15.22
CA THR A 1084 1.28 3.72 -16.57
C THR A 1084 1.56 2.32 -17.11
N PHE A 1085 2.08 1.39 -16.32
CA PHE A 1085 2.25 -0.01 -16.74
C PHE A 1085 0.92 -0.69 -17.05
N CYS A 1086 -0.12 -0.46 -16.26
CA CYS A 1086 -1.46 -0.94 -16.57
C CYS A 1086 -1.91 -0.44 -17.94
N ARG A 1087 -1.72 0.85 -18.25
CA ARG A 1087 -2.05 1.40 -19.57
C ARG A 1087 -1.23 0.77 -20.70
N ILE A 1088 0.08 0.63 -20.53
CA ILE A 1088 0.99 0.05 -21.53
C ILE A 1088 0.59 -1.40 -21.85
N LEU A 1089 0.36 -2.21 -20.82
CA LEU A 1089 0.05 -3.63 -20.97
C LEU A 1089 -1.39 -3.86 -21.44
N GLY A 1090 -2.33 -3.00 -21.04
CA GLY A 1090 -3.68 -2.95 -21.59
C GLY A 1090 -3.65 -2.70 -23.09
N GLU A 1091 -3.00 -1.62 -23.54
CA GLU A 1091 -2.87 -1.28 -24.98
C GLU A 1091 -2.22 -2.43 -25.76
N ALA A 1092 -1.14 -3.02 -25.24
CA ALA A 1092 -0.44 -4.11 -25.89
C ALA A 1092 -1.24 -5.42 -26.00
N LYS A 1093 -2.16 -5.66 -25.06
CA LYS A 1093 -3.08 -6.81 -25.09
C LYS A 1093 -4.38 -6.52 -25.87
N GLY A 1094 -4.54 -5.31 -26.41
CA GLY A 1094 -5.76 -4.88 -27.09
C GLY A 1094 -6.93 -4.58 -26.16
N GLY A 1095 -6.65 -4.31 -24.88
CA GLY A 1095 -7.63 -4.06 -23.81
C GLY A 1095 -7.45 -2.71 -23.12
N SER A 1096 -8.17 -2.52 -22.01
CA SER A 1096 -8.09 -1.30 -21.18
C SER A 1096 -7.04 -1.42 -20.08
N ALA A 1097 -6.69 -0.29 -19.48
CA ALA A 1097 -5.74 -0.27 -18.37
C ALA A 1097 -6.33 -0.91 -17.11
N GLU A 1098 -7.62 -0.70 -16.88
CA GLU A 1098 -8.37 -1.06 -15.67
C GLU A 1098 -8.67 -2.57 -15.60
N VAL A 1099 -8.70 -3.25 -16.74
CA VAL A 1099 -9.03 -4.67 -16.83
C VAL A 1099 -7.80 -5.48 -17.24
N GLU A 1100 -7.43 -5.47 -18.52
CA GLU A 1100 -6.33 -6.31 -19.03
C GLU A 1100 -4.98 -5.85 -18.50
N GLY A 1101 -4.79 -4.54 -18.38
CA GLY A 1101 -3.59 -3.93 -17.82
C GLY A 1101 -3.38 -4.30 -16.35
N ALA A 1102 -4.38 -4.02 -15.52
CA ALA A 1102 -4.36 -4.32 -14.09
C ALA A 1102 -4.19 -5.82 -13.81
N ALA A 1103 -4.89 -6.68 -14.57
CA ALA A 1103 -4.73 -8.14 -14.46
C ALA A 1103 -3.30 -8.60 -14.80
N GLU A 1104 -2.67 -8.03 -15.84
CA GLU A 1104 -1.29 -8.39 -16.18
C GLU A 1104 -0.29 -7.88 -15.14
N VAL A 1105 -0.46 -6.65 -14.65
CA VAL A 1105 0.41 -6.12 -13.58
C VAL A 1105 0.29 -6.98 -12.32
N LYS A 1106 -0.92 -7.35 -11.92
CA LYS A 1106 -1.17 -8.25 -10.79
C LYS A 1106 -0.45 -9.59 -10.98
N LEU A 1107 -0.59 -10.21 -12.14
CA LEU A 1107 0.09 -11.47 -12.48
C LEU A 1107 1.62 -11.34 -12.43
N LEU A 1108 2.16 -10.19 -12.83
CA LEU A 1108 3.60 -9.92 -12.73
C LEU A 1108 4.06 -9.77 -11.28
N LYS A 1109 3.28 -9.14 -10.39
CA LYS A 1109 3.56 -9.07 -8.95
C LYS A 1109 3.56 -10.47 -8.33
N GLU A 1110 2.51 -11.26 -8.57
CA GLU A 1110 2.37 -12.64 -8.08
C GLU A 1110 3.52 -13.55 -8.55
N ARG A 1111 4.04 -13.34 -9.76
CA ARG A 1111 5.18 -14.09 -10.32
C ARG A 1111 6.55 -13.52 -9.95
N SER A 1112 6.61 -12.55 -9.03
CA SER A 1112 7.83 -11.83 -8.63
C SER A 1112 8.61 -11.29 -9.84
N ARG A 1113 7.88 -10.75 -10.83
CA ARG A 1113 8.41 -10.10 -12.04
C ARG A 1113 8.10 -8.61 -12.09
N PHE A 1114 7.22 -8.12 -11.22
CA PHE A 1114 7.08 -6.71 -10.87
C PHE A 1114 7.45 -6.59 -9.39
N LEU A 1115 8.58 -5.95 -9.08
CA LEU A 1115 9.05 -5.78 -7.71
C LEU A 1115 9.17 -4.29 -7.35
N SER A 1116 8.89 -3.98 -6.10
CA SER A 1116 8.94 -2.63 -5.56
C SER A 1116 9.89 -2.55 -4.35
N ASP A 1117 10.71 -1.50 -4.28
CA ASP A 1117 11.48 -1.08 -3.11
C ASP A 1117 11.15 0.39 -2.84
N VAL A 1118 9.99 0.64 -2.23
CA VAL A 1118 9.41 1.98 -2.11
C VAL A 1118 9.27 2.42 -0.65
N TRP A 1119 9.54 3.69 -0.38
CA TRP A 1119 9.54 4.30 0.95
C TRP A 1119 9.05 5.76 0.88
N SER A 1120 8.77 6.35 2.05
CA SER A 1120 8.29 7.73 2.22
C SER A 1120 9.14 8.55 3.19
#